data_AF-A0A3N1D0N9-F1
#
_entry.id   AF-A0A3N1D0N9-F1
#
_cell.length_a   1.000
_cell.length_b   1.000
_cell.length_c   1.000
_cell.angle_alpha   90.00
_cell.angle_beta   90.00
_cell.angle_gamma   90.00
#
_symmetry.space_group_name_H-M   'P 1'
#
loop_
_entity.id
_entity.type
_entity.pdbx_description
1 polymer ?
#
loop_
_entity_poly.entity_id
_entity_poly.type
_entity_poly.pdbx_seq_one_letter_code
_entity_poly.pdbx_strand_id
1 'polypeptide(L)'
;MTSQIGRNVRPLDWEARSLGRVDYVNDLAGPEHLHAAVLRSPIPYGKILRLDVRAALAMPGVRGIITAEDFPPGITYLHRGGHMSDRPPLASGVVRYVGQEIAAVAADTPEQARAAVAAIRLRLRALRAPLTIGEALAPRARALHGDRPGERNVAMHWKSGWGDPDAGVAAADVVVEGDFVYPSVAHACMEPNVTLARWDAERGSVELWTSTHAPYFVAKEVSHLLGIDHDKVVCREVATGGSFGSKSKASEHEILAAALARETGSPVLISLTREEEFASNKPRHRFETRLRTHADAAGNLRAFETEVNVDNGAYSHMGSSVMRVGVITLGSVYRADGVRFDARLVDTATQPGGQYRGYGTPQVALAMESQLDEIAEKIGMDPIDLRVRNAVAPGTETLCGYKVTTTRLVDCLETVRRELDWDVKKAAPAYGRGLGVSSAAHGSGAFAYPLANLSEAGVDVDPDGTVRVRFGGSDAGTGQKTILAQIAAEELGVAPEDVEVLSMDSERTPLDLGAWSSRATHMSGMATGMAAREMAAELRALAADKLGCAPADVDLRDGAAHHEGSAIPFADLAAAKGGLSLESHYELKGTETITPGEDKANLSPTYSFAAHGAEVEVDVRTGEVTVVDYVAAHDVGRAINPVMVEGQIIGGAVHGLGAALGEELIRTDGRVVNPAYLNYAMPRAADVPEVRPFIIESHDDAGPYGAKSIGEIPIVPPGAAVANAVYDAVGVRIRELPITPDKVLRALAEKEGRVRDHRLPRRPGRWWIASMRAAYPFGLHAALDRWGTPFGRQGRHPARRKPAAAVAEILRPATVAAACEALAGKDTAAIGGGTDLLLQRRQGLAEPARMVSTARLPGLRDIIEEADGSVVIGAAVTLTEVIERFADAVPALAEAAASIASPQIRNAATVAGNLLQAKRCWFFRNDFPCYKRNGVLSPCYAILGDHRFYHAAVDGHRCQAVTPSDLATVLAALDAVVELADGRRIPIGELYSGPGETVLKAADLVVAVRLPEPGRACVFEKLALYAGDFAAVAVAASSRSGERWDDPRIVFGALAPTPWRVTGAEAALAGTPFAASALRAAVDVELTAHGHPLPGNAWKLDAAAGLAERAGERLAGA
;
A
#
# COMPACT_ATOMS: atom_id res chain seq x y z
N MET A 1 -13.28 -15.58 40.66
CA MET A 1 -13.60 -15.56 39.22
C MET A 1 -12.31 -15.68 38.42
N THR A 2 -12.34 -16.26 37.21
CA THR A 2 -11.15 -16.25 36.32
C THR A 2 -11.03 -14.87 35.70
N SER A 3 -9.86 -14.23 35.79
CA SER A 3 -9.62 -12.91 35.19
C SER A 3 -9.87 -12.94 33.67
N GLN A 4 -10.48 -11.88 33.17
CA GLN A 4 -10.74 -11.59 31.75
C GLN A 4 -9.53 -10.96 31.07
N ILE A 5 -8.60 -10.38 31.85
CA ILE A 5 -7.38 -9.74 31.34
C ILE A 5 -6.31 -10.80 31.04
N GLY A 6 -5.76 -10.77 29.82
CA GLY A 6 -4.78 -11.74 29.34
C GLY A 6 -5.40 -13.03 28.79
N ARG A 7 -6.74 -13.11 28.71
CA ARG A 7 -7.43 -14.21 28.03
C ARG A 7 -7.50 -13.97 26.53
N ASN A 8 -7.43 -15.07 25.78
CA ASN A 8 -7.70 -15.08 24.34
C ASN A 8 -9.21 -15.03 24.11
N VAL A 9 -9.71 -13.82 23.89
CA VAL A 9 -11.10 -13.56 23.50
C VAL A 9 -11.13 -13.25 22.01
N ARG A 10 -12.00 -13.92 21.25
CA ARG A 10 -12.16 -13.62 19.82
C ARG A 10 -12.76 -12.21 19.66
N PRO A 11 -12.48 -11.48 18.56
CA PRO A 11 -13.17 -10.22 18.29
C PRO A 11 -14.68 -10.39 18.41
N LEU A 12 -15.38 -9.58 19.20
CA LEU A 12 -16.81 -9.77 19.48
C LEU A 12 -17.68 -9.84 18.20
N ASP A 13 -17.23 -9.20 17.12
CA ASP A 13 -17.91 -9.17 15.83
C ASP A 13 -17.38 -10.20 14.81
N TRP A 14 -16.53 -11.15 15.23
CA TRP A 14 -15.86 -12.10 14.32
C TRP A 14 -16.83 -12.92 13.47
N GLU A 15 -17.94 -13.37 14.07
CA GLU A 15 -18.95 -14.18 13.38
C GLU A 15 -19.71 -13.32 12.36
N ALA A 16 -20.15 -12.12 12.76
CA ALA A 16 -20.82 -11.18 11.87
C ALA A 16 -19.93 -10.81 10.67
N ARG A 17 -18.63 -10.57 10.88
CA ARG A 17 -17.66 -10.31 9.80
C ARG A 17 -17.54 -11.49 8.85
N SER A 18 -17.43 -12.71 9.40
CA SER A 18 -17.25 -13.94 8.62
C SER A 18 -18.50 -14.30 7.80
N LEU A 19 -19.69 -13.92 8.28
CA LEU A 19 -20.97 -14.14 7.62
C LEU A 19 -21.40 -12.99 6.70
N GLY A 20 -20.61 -11.91 6.60
CA GLY A 20 -20.96 -10.73 5.81
C GLY A 20 -22.19 -9.97 6.34
N ARG A 21 -22.36 -9.94 7.67
CA ARG A 21 -23.48 -9.25 8.37
C ARG A 21 -23.07 -7.93 9.02
N VAL A 22 -21.81 -7.54 8.90
CA VAL A 22 -21.32 -6.25 9.39
C VAL A 22 -21.55 -5.21 8.30
N ASP A 23 -22.27 -4.15 8.65
CA ASP A 23 -22.56 -3.05 7.73
C ASP A 23 -21.37 -2.09 7.62
N TYR A 24 -20.81 -1.97 6.43
CA TYR A 24 -19.93 -0.88 6.02
C TYR A 24 -20.76 0.22 5.34
N VAL A 25 -20.19 1.41 5.13
CA VAL A 25 -20.97 2.57 4.61
C VAL A 25 -21.63 2.27 3.27
N ASN A 26 -20.96 1.55 2.37
CA ASN A 26 -21.51 1.18 1.07
C ASN A 26 -22.68 0.18 1.17
N ASP A 27 -22.78 -0.58 2.26
CA ASP A 27 -23.87 -1.55 2.46
C ASP A 27 -25.15 -0.85 2.93
N LEU A 28 -25.04 0.36 3.49
CA LEU A 28 -26.15 1.23 3.89
C LEU A 28 -26.82 1.95 2.70
N ALA A 29 -26.27 1.80 1.49
CA ALA A 29 -26.72 2.50 0.29
C ALA A 29 -28.07 1.96 -0.23
N GLY A 30 -29.16 2.72 -0.02
CA GLY A 30 -30.52 2.41 -0.52
C GLY A 30 -30.94 3.20 -1.78
N PRO A 31 -32.13 3.00 -2.36
CA PRO A 31 -32.56 3.70 -3.59
C PRO A 31 -32.76 5.22 -3.45
N GLU A 32 -32.70 5.78 -2.23
CA GLU A 32 -33.06 7.17 -1.95
C GLU A 32 -31.86 8.14 -1.89
N HIS A 33 -30.62 7.66 -2.00
CA HIS A 33 -29.44 8.52 -2.00
C HIS A 33 -29.02 8.94 -3.41
N LEU A 34 -28.36 10.09 -3.50
CA LEU A 34 -27.70 10.57 -4.70
C LEU A 34 -26.25 10.10 -4.73
N HIS A 35 -25.71 9.88 -5.93
CA HIS A 35 -24.32 9.54 -6.13
C HIS A 35 -23.51 10.77 -6.48
N ALA A 36 -22.36 10.94 -5.83
CA ALA A 36 -21.46 12.05 -6.17
C ALA A 36 -20.28 11.64 -7.07
N ALA A 37 -19.79 12.61 -7.84
CA ALA A 37 -18.52 12.54 -8.54
C ALA A 37 -17.76 13.86 -8.41
N VAL A 38 -16.42 13.81 -8.39
CA VAL A 38 -15.57 14.97 -8.16
C VAL A 38 -14.80 15.34 -9.43
N LEU A 39 -14.90 16.60 -9.85
CA LEU A 39 -14.01 17.17 -10.85
C LEU A 39 -12.65 17.45 -10.21
N ARG A 40 -11.63 16.74 -10.68
CA ARG A 40 -10.26 16.83 -10.16
C ARG A 40 -9.31 17.47 -11.16
N SER A 41 -8.25 18.11 -10.67
CA SER A 41 -7.23 18.77 -11.49
C SER A 41 -6.48 17.74 -12.35
N PRO A 42 -6.36 17.97 -13.68
CA PRO A 42 -5.59 17.12 -14.57
C PRO A 42 -4.12 17.54 -14.69
N ILE A 43 -3.68 18.60 -14.00
CA ILE A 43 -2.32 19.13 -14.08
C ILE A 43 -1.72 19.31 -12.68
N PRO A 44 -0.38 19.20 -12.53
CA PRO A 44 0.28 19.32 -11.24
C PRO A 44 0.28 20.75 -10.70
N TYR A 45 0.33 21.78 -11.55
CA TYR A 45 0.29 23.16 -11.07
C TYR A 45 -0.23 24.12 -12.12
N GLY A 46 -1.16 25.00 -11.75
CA GLY A 46 -1.70 25.98 -12.69
C GLY A 46 -2.78 26.90 -12.13
N LYS A 47 -3.12 27.94 -12.89
CA LYS A 47 -4.22 28.86 -12.54
C LYS A 47 -5.54 28.39 -13.15
N ILE A 48 -6.62 28.48 -12.37
CA ILE A 48 -7.99 28.35 -12.85
C ILE A 48 -8.36 29.69 -13.51
N LEU A 49 -8.54 29.70 -14.83
CA LEU A 49 -8.93 30.89 -15.59
C LEU A 49 -10.44 31.03 -15.72
N ARG A 50 -11.16 29.90 -15.78
CA ARG A 50 -12.61 29.83 -15.88
C ARG A 50 -13.08 28.44 -15.44
N LEU A 51 -14.15 28.42 -14.64
CA LEU A 51 -14.93 27.24 -14.29
C LEU A 51 -16.39 27.55 -14.66
N ASP A 52 -17.02 26.74 -15.50
CA ASP A 52 -18.40 26.95 -15.95
C ASP A 52 -19.18 25.64 -15.86
N VAL A 53 -20.09 25.60 -14.88
CA VAL A 53 -20.87 24.40 -14.50
C VAL A 53 -22.27 24.37 -15.12
N ARG A 54 -22.70 25.42 -15.82
CA ARG A 54 -24.10 25.58 -16.27
C ARG A 54 -24.59 24.45 -17.16
N ALA A 55 -23.71 23.93 -18.03
CA ALA A 55 -24.05 22.80 -18.90
C ALA A 55 -24.29 21.51 -18.11
N ALA A 56 -23.48 21.27 -17.06
CA ALA A 56 -23.61 20.10 -16.19
C ALA A 56 -24.88 20.21 -15.33
N LEU A 57 -25.15 21.41 -14.78
CA LEU A 57 -26.33 21.66 -13.95
C LEU A 57 -27.65 21.43 -14.70
N ALA A 58 -27.67 21.67 -16.01
CA ALA A 58 -28.85 21.46 -16.85
C ALA A 58 -29.04 20.00 -17.31
N MET A 59 -28.15 19.07 -16.94
CA MET A 59 -28.25 17.67 -17.39
C MET A 59 -29.33 16.91 -16.62
N PRO A 60 -30.08 16.00 -17.28
CA PRO A 60 -31.07 15.16 -16.61
C PRO A 60 -30.46 14.33 -15.47
N GLY A 61 -31.11 14.39 -14.30
CA GLY A 61 -30.74 13.67 -13.08
C GLY A 61 -29.61 14.30 -12.27
N VAL A 62 -29.05 15.44 -12.69
CA VAL A 62 -28.15 16.24 -11.84
C VAL A 62 -28.98 17.03 -10.85
N ARG A 63 -28.63 16.95 -9.56
CA ARG A 63 -29.42 17.51 -8.46
C ARG A 63 -28.72 18.66 -7.74
N GLY A 64 -27.40 18.69 -7.76
CA GLY A 64 -26.61 19.77 -7.16
C GLY A 64 -25.17 19.74 -7.63
N ILE A 65 -24.53 20.91 -7.65
CA ILE A 65 -23.10 21.06 -7.94
C ILE A 65 -22.55 22.06 -6.94
N ILE A 66 -21.45 21.70 -6.27
CA ILE A 66 -20.70 22.59 -5.38
C ILE A 66 -19.33 22.92 -5.96
N THR A 67 -18.85 24.11 -5.65
CA THR A 67 -17.59 24.73 -6.00
C THR A 67 -16.99 25.42 -4.78
N ALA A 68 -15.81 26.04 -4.91
CA ALA A 68 -15.22 26.79 -3.81
C ALA A 68 -16.06 28.00 -3.34
N GLU A 69 -17.04 28.46 -4.13
CA GLU A 69 -17.94 29.57 -3.78
C GLU A 69 -19.01 29.17 -2.75
N ASP A 70 -19.24 27.87 -2.56
CA ASP A 70 -20.23 27.30 -1.63
C ASP A 70 -19.70 27.13 -0.19
N PHE A 71 -18.46 27.57 0.04
CA PHE A 71 -17.78 27.57 1.33
C PHE A 71 -17.38 28.99 1.73
N PRO A 72 -17.23 29.29 3.04
CA PRO A 72 -16.76 30.59 3.48
C PRO A 72 -15.44 31.01 2.79
N PRO A 73 -15.32 32.26 2.29
CA PRO A 73 -14.14 32.68 1.54
C PRO A 73 -12.84 32.51 2.33
N GLY A 74 -11.87 31.81 1.72
CA GLY A 74 -10.55 31.59 2.31
C GLY A 74 -10.51 30.52 3.41
N ILE A 75 -11.61 29.81 3.67
CA ILE A 75 -11.63 28.74 4.66
C ILE A 75 -10.75 27.56 4.24
N THR A 76 -10.09 26.97 5.23
CA THR A 76 -9.22 25.81 5.07
C THR A 76 -9.51 24.79 6.16
N TYR A 77 -9.08 23.55 5.95
CA TYR A 77 -9.13 22.55 7.00
C TYR A 77 -8.29 22.98 8.20
N LEU A 78 -8.76 22.65 9.41
CA LEU A 78 -8.09 22.99 10.65
C LEU A 78 -6.76 22.25 10.75
N HIS A 79 -6.74 20.93 10.53
CA HIS A 79 -5.56 20.07 10.62
C HIS A 79 -4.67 20.37 11.84
N ARG A 80 -3.63 21.21 11.70
CA ARG A 80 -2.70 21.63 12.78
C ARG A 80 -2.83 23.09 13.25
N GLY A 81 -3.67 23.91 12.61
CA GLY A 81 -3.83 25.34 12.90
C GLY A 81 -2.76 26.24 12.29
N GLY A 82 -3.01 27.56 12.30
CA GLY A 82 -2.07 28.59 11.84
C GLY A 82 -1.75 28.48 10.34
N HIS A 83 -0.51 28.76 9.96
CA HIS A 83 -0.06 28.70 8.55
C HIS A 83 -0.01 27.28 7.96
N MET A 84 -0.18 26.26 8.81
CA MET A 84 -0.22 24.84 8.41
C MET A 84 -1.62 24.39 7.98
N SER A 85 -2.66 25.18 8.30
CA SER A 85 -4.03 25.03 7.80
C SER A 85 -4.14 25.62 6.39
N ASP A 86 -3.54 24.96 5.40
CA ASP A 86 -3.30 25.53 4.08
C ASP A 86 -4.18 24.96 2.95
N ARG A 87 -4.95 23.89 3.23
CA ARG A 87 -5.76 23.19 2.22
C ARG A 87 -7.20 23.70 2.20
N PRO A 88 -7.75 24.16 1.06
CA PRO A 88 -9.17 24.48 0.93
C PRO A 88 -10.02 23.21 0.66
N PRO A 89 -11.35 23.24 0.92
CA PRO A 89 -12.28 22.15 0.54
C PRO A 89 -12.29 21.85 -0.96
N LEU A 90 -12.30 22.91 -1.77
CA LEU A 90 -12.24 22.88 -3.24
C LEU A 90 -11.28 23.96 -3.73
N ALA A 91 -10.54 23.67 -4.80
CA ALA A 91 -9.56 24.59 -5.37
C ALA A 91 -10.22 25.87 -5.93
N SER A 92 -9.77 27.03 -5.45
CA SER A 92 -10.14 28.34 -5.99
C SER A 92 -8.92 29.07 -6.57
N GLY A 93 -9.04 29.55 -7.81
CA GLY A 93 -8.01 30.33 -8.52
C GLY A 93 -6.74 29.57 -8.94
N VAL A 94 -6.34 28.52 -8.22
CA VAL A 94 -5.10 27.75 -8.45
C VAL A 94 -5.27 26.28 -8.07
N VAL A 95 -4.66 25.39 -8.86
CA VAL A 95 -4.50 23.96 -8.58
C VAL A 95 -3.02 23.66 -8.36
N ARG A 96 -2.69 22.75 -7.42
CA ARG A 96 -1.33 22.48 -6.91
C ARG A 96 -0.88 21.02 -6.98
N TYR A 97 -1.75 20.10 -7.38
CA TYR A 97 -1.37 18.72 -7.71
C TYR A 97 -2.39 18.09 -8.68
N VAL A 98 -1.98 17.00 -9.36
CA VAL A 98 -2.90 16.18 -10.15
C VAL A 98 -3.82 15.42 -9.19
N GLY A 99 -5.12 15.55 -9.34
CA GLY A 99 -6.10 14.94 -8.43
C GLY A 99 -6.78 15.93 -7.47
N GLN A 100 -6.31 17.18 -7.37
CA GLN A 100 -6.91 18.18 -6.50
C GLN A 100 -8.37 18.46 -6.85
N GLU A 101 -9.24 18.50 -5.85
CA GLU A 101 -10.67 18.72 -6.00
C GLU A 101 -10.96 20.16 -6.47
N ILE A 102 -11.82 20.33 -7.49
CA ILE A 102 -12.21 21.63 -8.06
C ILE A 102 -13.71 21.89 -7.90
N ALA A 103 -14.52 20.87 -8.15
CA ALA A 103 -15.97 20.90 -8.00
C ALA A 103 -16.49 19.49 -7.71
N ALA A 104 -17.68 19.36 -7.12
CA ALA A 104 -18.34 18.07 -6.92
C ALA A 104 -19.80 18.14 -7.40
N VAL A 105 -20.31 17.03 -7.93
CA VAL A 105 -21.65 16.92 -8.50
C VAL A 105 -22.39 15.79 -7.80
N ALA A 106 -23.66 16.00 -7.44
CA ALA A 106 -24.59 14.95 -7.03
C ALA A 106 -25.64 14.68 -8.12
N ALA A 107 -25.89 13.41 -8.42
CA ALA A 107 -26.87 12.98 -9.41
C ALA A 107 -27.59 11.68 -9.00
N ASP A 108 -28.70 11.37 -9.68
CA ASP A 108 -29.53 10.20 -9.36
C ASP A 108 -28.81 8.85 -9.63
N THR A 109 -27.78 8.83 -10.49
CA THR A 109 -26.96 7.63 -10.77
C THR A 109 -25.47 7.96 -10.84
N PRO A 110 -24.58 6.98 -10.60
CA PRO A 110 -23.13 7.18 -10.76
C PRO A 110 -22.74 7.59 -12.18
N GLU A 111 -23.43 7.07 -13.20
CA GLU A 111 -23.20 7.38 -14.61
C GLU A 111 -23.54 8.84 -14.92
N GLN A 112 -24.66 9.35 -14.40
CA GLN A 112 -25.06 10.75 -14.55
C GLN A 112 -24.08 11.69 -13.84
N ALA A 113 -23.64 11.35 -12.63
CA ALA A 113 -22.67 12.15 -11.89
C ALA A 113 -21.34 12.29 -12.66
N ARG A 114 -20.82 11.18 -13.20
CA ARG A 114 -19.60 11.18 -14.03
C ARG A 114 -19.80 11.94 -15.34
N ALA A 115 -20.94 11.79 -16.00
CA ALA A 115 -21.26 12.51 -17.23
C ALA A 115 -21.35 14.03 -16.99
N ALA A 116 -21.92 14.44 -15.86
CA ALA A 116 -22.02 15.84 -15.45
C ALA A 116 -20.65 16.46 -15.16
N VAL A 117 -19.76 15.75 -14.44
CA VAL A 117 -18.36 16.18 -14.25
C VAL A 117 -17.66 16.39 -15.59
N ALA A 118 -17.85 15.49 -16.58
CA ALA A 118 -17.27 15.64 -17.91
C ALA A 118 -17.84 16.84 -18.71
N ALA A 119 -19.06 17.29 -18.40
CA ALA A 119 -19.70 18.43 -19.03
C ALA A 119 -19.24 19.80 -18.47
N ILE A 120 -18.56 19.83 -17.31
CA ILE A 120 -18.03 21.05 -16.72
C ILE A 120 -16.91 21.62 -17.61
N ARG A 121 -17.03 22.90 -17.98
CA ARG A 121 -16.04 23.58 -18.82
C ARG A 121 -14.98 24.24 -17.95
N LEU A 122 -13.82 23.61 -17.84
CA LEU A 122 -12.67 24.09 -17.09
C LEU A 122 -11.57 24.61 -18.02
N ARG A 123 -11.09 25.85 -17.80
CA ARG A 123 -9.92 26.42 -18.47
C ARG A 123 -8.79 26.65 -17.48
N LEU A 124 -7.68 25.96 -17.68
CA LEU A 124 -6.48 26.07 -16.85
C LEU A 124 -5.32 26.72 -17.63
N ARG A 125 -4.44 27.42 -16.89
CA ARG A 125 -3.12 27.80 -17.36
C ARG A 125 -2.06 27.04 -16.57
N ALA A 126 -1.49 26.01 -17.18
CA ALA A 126 -0.40 25.24 -16.58
C ALA A 126 0.82 26.12 -16.30
N LEU A 127 1.48 25.85 -15.18
CA LEU A 127 2.70 26.51 -14.73
C LEU A 127 3.78 25.43 -14.53
N ARG A 128 5.05 25.86 -14.48
CA ARG A 128 6.15 24.96 -14.13
C ARG A 128 5.95 24.48 -12.69
N ALA A 129 5.85 23.17 -12.51
CA ALA A 129 5.61 22.49 -11.25
C ALA A 129 6.93 21.88 -10.74
N PRO A 130 7.35 22.12 -9.48
CA PRO A 130 8.40 21.34 -8.85
C PRO A 130 7.82 19.99 -8.37
N LEU A 131 8.26 18.87 -8.95
CA LEU A 131 7.69 17.54 -8.69
C LEU A 131 8.53 16.67 -7.74
N THR A 132 9.74 17.12 -7.41
CA THR A 132 10.64 16.42 -6.47
C THR A 132 11.20 17.41 -5.45
N ILE A 133 11.74 16.90 -4.35
CA ILE A 133 12.43 17.70 -3.32
C ILE A 133 13.55 18.55 -3.96
N GLY A 134 14.40 17.93 -4.78
CA GLY A 134 15.48 18.63 -5.48
C GLY A 134 14.99 19.73 -6.43
N GLU A 135 13.89 19.50 -7.16
CA GLU A 135 13.28 20.54 -8.01
C GLU A 135 12.66 21.68 -7.21
N ALA A 136 12.09 21.40 -6.04
CA ALA A 136 11.44 22.37 -5.16
C ALA A 136 12.46 23.28 -4.47
N LEU A 137 13.61 22.75 -4.07
CA LEU A 137 14.71 23.47 -3.41
C LEU A 137 15.66 24.17 -4.38
N ALA A 138 15.54 23.93 -5.70
CA ALA A 138 16.41 24.56 -6.69
C ALA A 138 16.32 26.10 -6.66
N PRO A 139 17.42 26.86 -6.89
CA PRO A 139 17.44 28.32 -6.74
C PRO A 139 16.41 29.09 -7.59
N ARG A 140 15.96 28.51 -8.72
CA ARG A 140 14.97 29.09 -9.64
C ARG A 140 13.65 28.30 -9.65
N ALA A 141 13.40 27.50 -8.62
CA ALA A 141 12.14 26.81 -8.44
C ALA A 141 10.99 27.82 -8.38
N ARG A 142 9.84 27.45 -8.95
CA ARG A 142 8.63 28.26 -8.83
C ARG A 142 8.02 28.02 -7.45
N ALA A 143 7.62 29.09 -6.75
CA ALA A 143 6.92 28.95 -5.47
C ALA A 143 5.54 28.33 -5.68
N LEU A 144 5.24 27.26 -4.96
CA LEU A 144 3.93 26.61 -4.98
C LEU A 144 2.88 27.44 -4.22
N HIS A 145 3.30 28.01 -3.08
CA HIS A 145 2.49 28.83 -2.18
C HIS A 145 2.88 30.32 -2.19
N GLY A 146 3.12 30.89 -3.38
CA GLY A 146 3.24 32.34 -3.58
C GLY A 146 4.15 33.03 -2.57
N ASP A 147 3.54 33.89 -1.74
CA ASP A 147 4.18 34.79 -0.79
C ASP A 147 4.34 34.20 0.64
N ARG A 148 4.27 32.87 0.79
CA ARG A 148 4.52 32.19 2.09
C ARG A 148 5.88 32.64 2.64
N PRO A 149 5.94 33.17 3.89
CA PRO A 149 7.20 33.60 4.49
C PRO A 149 8.12 32.41 4.76
N GLY A 150 9.43 32.67 4.79
CA GLY A 150 10.46 31.65 5.03
C GLY A 150 11.18 31.19 3.75
N GLU A 151 11.79 30.00 3.82
CA GLU A 151 12.48 29.40 2.67
C GLU A 151 11.47 28.98 1.60
N ARG A 152 11.81 29.21 0.33
CA ARG A 152 10.93 28.93 -0.81
C ARG A 152 10.59 27.43 -0.86
N ASN A 153 9.30 27.11 -0.97
CA ASN A 153 8.78 25.74 -1.00
C ASN A 153 9.15 24.91 0.24
N VAL A 154 9.43 25.55 1.37
CA VAL A 154 9.63 24.86 2.64
C VAL A 154 8.50 25.30 3.58
N ALA A 155 7.57 24.39 3.86
CA ALA A 155 6.45 24.64 4.76
C ALA A 155 6.90 24.75 6.21
N MET A 156 7.94 24.00 6.60
CA MET A 156 8.56 24.08 7.93
C MET A 156 10.05 23.73 7.84
N HIS A 157 10.89 24.51 8.49
CA HIS A 157 12.31 24.22 8.70
C HIS A 157 12.57 24.09 10.20
N TRP A 158 13.04 22.92 10.64
CA TRP A 158 13.36 22.63 12.03
C TRP A 158 14.84 22.27 12.16
N LYS A 159 15.61 23.19 12.74
CA LYS A 159 17.05 23.04 12.92
C LYS A 159 17.39 23.24 14.39
N SER A 160 17.87 22.19 15.05
CA SER A 160 18.21 22.21 16.47
C SER A 160 19.11 21.02 16.84
N GLY A 161 19.25 20.73 18.12
CA GLY A 161 19.94 19.56 18.65
C GLY A 161 19.56 19.26 20.10
N TRP A 162 19.93 18.06 20.55
CA TRP A 162 19.75 17.56 21.91
C TRP A 162 21.08 17.07 22.47
N GLY A 163 21.28 17.19 23.79
CA GLY A 163 22.53 16.78 24.43
C GLY A 163 23.73 17.65 24.01
N ASP A 164 24.92 17.04 23.96
CA ASP A 164 26.16 17.67 23.50
C ASP A 164 26.72 16.94 22.26
N PRO A 165 26.18 17.23 21.06
CA PRO A 165 26.63 16.57 19.83
C PRO A 165 28.08 16.91 19.49
N ASP A 166 28.60 18.09 19.87
CA ASP A 166 29.99 18.47 19.59
C ASP A 166 30.98 17.64 20.39
N ALA A 167 30.71 17.43 21.69
CA ALA A 167 31.50 16.53 22.52
C ALA A 167 31.42 15.08 22.03
N GLY A 168 30.23 14.63 21.63
CA GLY A 168 30.05 13.28 21.06
C GLY A 168 30.86 13.08 19.77
N VAL A 169 30.82 14.03 18.84
CA VAL A 169 31.64 13.98 17.61
C VAL A 169 33.13 13.96 17.93
N ALA A 170 33.59 14.75 18.92
CA ALA A 170 34.99 14.78 19.31
C ALA A 170 35.46 13.49 20.00
N ALA A 171 34.56 12.75 20.66
CA ALA A 171 34.84 11.50 21.36
C ALA A 171 34.71 10.24 20.48
N ALA A 172 34.40 10.40 19.20
CA ALA A 172 34.18 9.29 18.28
C ALA A 172 35.48 8.73 17.69
N ASP A 173 35.61 7.41 17.67
CA ASP A 173 36.69 6.70 16.98
C ASP A 173 36.25 6.24 15.57
N VAL A 174 34.94 6.02 15.39
CA VAL A 174 34.34 5.51 14.16
C VAL A 174 33.16 6.36 13.75
N VAL A 175 33.10 6.69 12.46
CA VAL A 175 31.98 7.41 11.84
C VAL A 175 31.50 6.63 10.63
N VAL A 176 30.18 6.52 10.48
CA VAL A 176 29.51 6.03 9.26
C VAL A 176 28.60 7.11 8.71
N GLU A 177 28.49 7.20 7.39
CA GLU A 177 27.68 8.19 6.70
C GLU A 177 26.95 7.53 5.52
N GLY A 178 25.69 7.94 5.30
CA GLY A 178 24.91 7.49 4.15
C GLY A 178 23.66 8.32 3.91
N ASP A 179 23.25 8.36 2.65
CA ASP A 179 21.97 8.89 2.20
C ASP A 179 20.97 7.73 2.07
N PHE A 180 19.81 7.89 2.71
CA PHE A 180 18.74 6.91 2.75
C PHE A 180 17.44 7.49 2.21
N VAL A 181 16.68 6.64 1.54
CA VAL A 181 15.41 7.02 0.93
C VAL A 181 14.33 6.03 1.32
N TYR A 182 13.27 6.56 1.93
CA TYR A 182 12.05 5.81 2.19
C TYR A 182 10.94 6.32 1.26
N PRO A 183 10.30 5.46 0.45
CA PRO A 183 9.36 5.88 -0.58
C PRO A 183 8.01 6.33 0.01
N SER A 184 7.22 7.00 -0.83
CA SER A 184 5.80 7.22 -0.53
C SER A 184 5.03 5.93 -0.79
N VAL A 185 4.20 5.51 0.16
CA VAL A 185 3.38 4.27 0.10
C VAL A 185 1.93 4.57 0.41
N ALA A 186 1.00 3.87 -0.23
CA ALA A 186 -0.43 4.00 0.01
C ALA A 186 -0.90 3.02 1.09
N HIS A 187 -1.84 3.45 1.94
CA HIS A 187 -2.39 2.61 3.00
C HIS A 187 -3.07 1.35 2.48
N ALA A 188 -3.55 1.40 1.25
CA ALA A 188 -4.11 0.25 0.54
C ALA A 188 -5.27 -0.43 1.31
N CYS A 189 -6.03 0.32 2.13
CA CYS A 189 -7.17 -0.21 2.90
C CYS A 189 -8.16 -0.94 1.98
N MET A 190 -8.63 -2.12 2.39
CA MET A 190 -9.51 -2.95 1.55
C MET A 190 -10.83 -2.24 1.25
N GLU A 191 -11.40 -1.55 2.24
CA GLU A 191 -12.50 -0.59 2.04
C GLU A 191 -11.91 0.78 1.62
N PRO A 192 -12.25 1.29 0.42
CA PRO A 192 -11.92 2.66 0.03
C PRO A 192 -12.54 3.70 0.96
N ASN A 193 -12.13 4.96 0.86
CA ASN A 193 -12.83 6.03 1.56
C ASN A 193 -14.25 6.21 1.03
N VAL A 194 -15.21 6.26 1.96
CA VAL A 194 -16.64 6.35 1.63
C VAL A 194 -17.40 7.12 2.72
N THR A 195 -18.34 7.96 2.29
CA THR A 195 -19.27 8.68 3.18
C THR A 195 -20.66 8.74 2.60
N LEU A 196 -21.65 8.42 3.42
CA LEU A 196 -23.06 8.77 3.22
C LEU A 196 -23.41 9.91 4.18
N ALA A 197 -23.89 11.03 3.63
CA ALA A 197 -24.30 12.20 4.40
C ALA A 197 -25.79 12.48 4.21
N ARG A 198 -26.49 12.87 5.28
CA ARG A 198 -27.89 13.30 5.26
C ARG A 198 -28.02 14.65 5.95
N TRP A 199 -28.60 15.63 5.26
CA TRP A 199 -28.91 16.94 5.85
C TRP A 199 -30.32 16.96 6.44
N ASP A 200 -30.44 17.38 7.69
CA ASP A 200 -31.70 17.67 8.36
C ASP A 200 -31.92 19.19 8.37
N ALA A 201 -32.83 19.64 7.51
CA ALA A 201 -33.15 21.06 7.37
C ALA A 201 -33.92 21.63 8.58
N GLU A 202 -34.67 20.81 9.32
CA GLU A 202 -35.43 21.26 10.49
C GLU A 202 -34.51 21.50 11.68
N ARG A 203 -33.55 20.60 11.90
CA ARG A 203 -32.57 20.70 12.99
C ARG A 203 -31.35 21.55 12.65
N GLY A 204 -31.12 21.81 11.37
CA GLY A 204 -29.91 22.48 10.86
C GLY A 204 -28.66 21.63 11.11
N SER A 205 -28.77 20.31 10.97
CA SER A 205 -27.70 19.35 11.30
C SER A 205 -27.42 18.40 10.15
N VAL A 206 -26.24 17.78 10.16
CA VAL A 206 -25.85 16.73 9.22
C VAL A 206 -25.57 15.43 9.96
N GLU A 207 -26.13 14.34 9.46
CA GLU A 207 -25.79 12.97 9.88
C GLU A 207 -24.80 12.36 8.90
N LEU A 208 -23.77 11.72 9.44
CA LEU A 208 -22.66 11.13 8.67
C LEU A 208 -22.46 9.66 9.05
N TRP A 209 -22.58 8.78 8.05
CA TRP A 209 -22.01 7.44 8.09
C TRP A 209 -20.74 7.47 7.24
N THR A 210 -19.58 7.37 7.86
CA THR A 210 -18.31 7.56 7.18
C THR A 210 -17.27 6.55 7.65
N SER A 211 -16.45 6.07 6.72
CA SER A 211 -15.34 5.17 7.03
C SER A 211 -14.27 5.93 7.83
N THR A 212 -14.40 6.02 9.15
CA THR A 212 -13.47 6.72 10.04
C THR A 212 -13.23 5.97 11.34
N HIS A 213 -12.02 6.11 11.88
CA HIS A 213 -11.71 5.68 13.25
C HIS A 213 -11.53 6.86 14.22
N ALA A 214 -11.82 8.08 13.77
CA ALA A 214 -11.69 9.30 14.57
C ALA A 214 -12.84 10.28 14.29
N PRO A 215 -14.09 9.90 14.65
CA PRO A 215 -15.29 10.65 14.34
C PRO A 215 -15.28 12.08 14.89
N TYR A 216 -14.67 12.31 16.05
CA TYR A 216 -14.50 13.66 16.60
C TYR A 216 -13.78 14.62 15.63
N PHE A 217 -12.68 14.19 15.00
CA PHE A 217 -11.98 15.07 14.05
C PHE A 217 -12.77 15.28 12.77
N VAL A 218 -13.52 14.27 12.32
CA VAL A 218 -14.42 14.43 11.19
C VAL A 218 -15.50 15.47 11.52
N ALA A 219 -16.19 15.32 12.64
CA ALA A 219 -17.23 16.24 13.08
C ALA A 219 -16.71 17.68 13.24
N LYS A 220 -15.52 17.83 13.84
CA LYS A 220 -14.85 19.13 14.02
C LYS A 220 -14.48 19.82 12.72
N GLU A 221 -13.97 19.09 11.74
CA GLU A 221 -13.60 19.66 10.44
C GLU A 221 -14.84 19.97 9.61
N VAL A 222 -15.83 19.08 9.60
CA VAL A 222 -17.09 19.30 8.87
C VAL A 222 -17.86 20.49 9.44
N SER A 223 -17.96 20.61 10.76
CA SER A 223 -18.64 21.75 11.40
C SER A 223 -17.96 23.08 11.06
N HIS A 224 -16.63 23.12 11.16
CA HIS A 224 -15.83 24.28 10.77
C HIS A 224 -16.06 24.67 9.31
N LEU A 225 -15.94 23.72 8.39
CA LEU A 225 -16.01 23.97 6.95
C LEU A 225 -17.42 24.32 6.46
N LEU A 226 -18.47 23.77 7.09
CA LEU A 226 -19.87 24.11 6.78
C LEU A 226 -20.35 25.39 7.48
N GLY A 227 -19.66 25.85 8.52
CA GLY A 227 -20.06 26.99 9.34
C GLY A 227 -21.26 26.68 10.23
N ILE A 228 -21.30 25.49 10.83
CA ILE A 228 -22.33 25.06 11.80
C ILE A 228 -21.68 24.67 13.13
N ASP A 229 -22.49 24.57 14.19
CA ASP A 229 -22.00 24.18 15.51
C ASP A 229 -21.55 22.70 15.52
N HIS A 230 -20.63 22.34 16.43
CA HIS A 230 -20.04 21.00 16.48
C HIS A 230 -21.07 19.90 16.78
N ASP A 231 -22.03 20.18 17.67
CA ASP A 231 -23.14 19.28 18.03
C ASP A 231 -24.16 19.10 16.89
N LYS A 232 -24.08 19.92 15.83
CA LYS A 232 -24.88 19.77 14.61
C LYS A 232 -24.27 18.83 13.59
N VAL A 233 -23.11 18.23 13.87
CA VAL A 233 -22.55 17.14 13.07
C VAL A 233 -22.64 15.84 13.85
N VAL A 234 -23.55 14.97 13.42
CA VAL A 234 -23.84 13.70 14.07
C VAL A 234 -23.16 12.57 13.31
N CYS A 235 -22.13 11.98 13.89
CA CYS A 235 -21.50 10.76 13.36
C CYS A 235 -22.32 9.56 13.84
N ARG A 236 -22.66 8.64 12.93
CA ARG A 236 -23.45 7.43 13.22
C ARG A 236 -22.57 6.20 13.17
N GLU A 237 -22.91 5.20 13.98
CA GLU A 237 -22.17 3.94 14.02
C GLU A 237 -22.16 3.24 12.65
N VAL A 238 -20.96 2.86 12.21
CA VAL A 238 -20.71 2.05 11.01
C VAL A 238 -19.35 1.37 11.13
N ALA A 239 -19.18 0.21 10.52
CA ALA A 239 -17.89 -0.46 10.50
C ALA A 239 -16.86 0.29 9.62
N THR A 240 -15.57 0.11 9.91
CA THR A 240 -14.47 0.66 9.11
C THR A 240 -13.53 -0.45 8.66
N GLY A 241 -13.35 -0.60 7.35
CA GLY A 241 -12.55 -1.65 6.72
C GLY A 241 -11.07 -1.30 6.61
N GLY A 242 -10.43 -1.11 7.77
CA GLY A 242 -9.05 -0.66 7.87
C GLY A 242 -8.89 0.86 7.69
N SER A 243 -7.84 1.41 8.30
CA SER A 243 -7.47 2.84 8.23
C SER A 243 -5.96 3.02 8.14
N PHE A 244 -5.20 2.46 9.09
CA PHE A 244 -3.75 2.61 9.18
C PHE A 244 -3.26 4.07 9.17
N GLY A 245 -4.12 5.02 9.54
CA GLY A 245 -3.86 6.46 9.58
C GLY A 245 -4.63 7.27 8.53
N SER A 246 -5.05 6.66 7.41
CA SER A 246 -5.72 7.38 6.31
C SER A 246 -7.06 7.98 6.71
N LYS A 247 -7.76 7.32 7.64
CA LYS A 247 -9.11 7.69 8.11
C LYS A 247 -9.09 8.32 9.51
N SER A 248 -7.97 8.94 9.91
CA SER A 248 -7.75 9.55 11.24
C SER A 248 -8.07 11.05 11.31
N LYS A 249 -8.24 11.70 10.16
CA LYS A 249 -8.67 13.09 10.01
C LYS A 249 -9.64 13.17 8.85
N ALA A 250 -10.45 14.22 8.83
CA ALA A 250 -11.33 14.48 7.71
C ALA A 250 -10.52 14.63 6.41
N SER A 251 -10.95 13.86 5.41
CA SER A 251 -10.47 13.94 4.04
C SER A 251 -11.47 14.76 3.21
N GLU A 252 -11.38 14.73 1.88
CA GLU A 252 -12.30 15.49 1.02
C GLU A 252 -13.71 14.91 0.97
N HIS A 253 -13.87 13.60 1.10
CA HIS A 253 -15.15 12.94 0.80
C HIS A 253 -16.22 13.26 1.85
N GLU A 254 -15.83 13.45 3.12
CA GLU A 254 -16.78 13.75 4.20
C GLU A 254 -17.41 15.13 4.02
N ILE A 255 -16.59 16.17 3.80
CA ILE A 255 -17.10 17.54 3.63
C ILE A 255 -17.87 17.70 2.31
N LEU A 256 -17.41 17.05 1.23
CA LEU A 256 -18.11 17.14 -0.06
C LEU A 256 -19.46 16.42 -0.01
N ALA A 257 -19.55 15.27 0.67
CA ALA A 257 -20.82 14.59 0.90
C ALA A 257 -21.79 15.47 1.70
N ALA A 258 -21.31 16.04 2.81
CA ALA A 258 -22.11 16.88 3.69
C ALA A 258 -22.60 18.16 3.00
N ALA A 259 -21.73 18.84 2.25
CA ALA A 259 -22.08 20.03 1.50
C ALA A 259 -23.08 19.76 0.36
N LEU A 260 -22.90 18.65 -0.37
CA LEU A 260 -23.87 18.24 -1.40
C LEU A 260 -25.22 17.81 -0.79
N ALA A 261 -25.21 17.15 0.37
CA ALA A 261 -26.45 16.79 1.07
C ALA A 261 -27.21 18.04 1.52
N ARG A 262 -26.50 19.06 2.01
CA ARG A 262 -27.08 20.37 2.34
C ARG A 262 -27.65 21.09 1.11
N GLU A 263 -26.89 21.11 0.02
CA GLU A 263 -27.29 21.78 -1.23
C GLU A 263 -28.54 21.12 -1.87
N THR A 264 -28.60 19.79 -1.87
CA THR A 264 -29.66 19.04 -2.55
C THR A 264 -30.87 18.72 -1.67
N GLY A 265 -30.72 18.82 -0.34
CA GLY A 265 -31.71 18.35 0.62
C GLY A 265 -31.97 16.84 0.57
N SER A 266 -31.09 16.07 -0.07
CA SER A 266 -31.20 14.61 -0.23
C SER A 266 -29.96 13.92 0.35
N PRO A 267 -30.04 12.66 0.79
CA PRO A 267 -28.85 11.91 1.18
C PRO A 267 -27.86 11.79 0.01
N VAL A 268 -26.56 11.93 0.27
CA VAL A 268 -25.51 11.87 -0.76
C VAL A 268 -24.43 10.87 -0.36
N LEU A 269 -24.17 9.91 -1.24
CA LEU A 269 -23.06 8.95 -1.13
C LEU A 269 -21.89 9.39 -2.00
N ILE A 270 -20.72 9.50 -1.39
CA ILE A 270 -19.43 9.60 -2.07
C ILE A 270 -18.64 8.33 -1.75
N SER A 271 -18.37 7.52 -2.77
CA SER A 271 -17.51 6.33 -2.67
C SER A 271 -16.35 6.49 -3.65
N LEU A 272 -15.12 6.58 -3.13
CA LEU A 272 -13.95 6.69 -3.98
C LEU A 272 -13.71 5.36 -4.69
N THR A 273 -13.42 5.43 -5.99
CA THR A 273 -12.87 4.27 -6.69
C THR A 273 -11.48 3.94 -6.17
N ARG A 274 -11.01 2.71 -6.38
CA ARG A 274 -9.62 2.33 -6.01
C ARG A 274 -8.56 3.22 -6.68
N GLU A 275 -8.82 3.67 -7.92
CA GLU A 275 -7.91 4.58 -8.63
C GLU A 275 -7.87 5.97 -7.99
N GLU A 276 -9.03 6.49 -7.57
CA GLU A 276 -9.12 7.76 -6.83
C GLU A 276 -8.49 7.66 -5.45
N GLU A 277 -8.71 6.55 -4.74
CA GLU A 277 -8.10 6.27 -3.43
C GLU A 277 -6.57 6.41 -3.51
N PHE A 278 -5.92 5.82 -4.51
CA PHE A 278 -4.46 5.94 -4.68
C PHE A 278 -4.01 7.35 -5.11
N ALA A 279 -4.84 8.04 -5.90
CA ALA A 279 -4.48 9.32 -6.52
C ALA A 279 -4.78 10.55 -5.64
N SER A 280 -5.79 10.50 -4.77
CA SER A 280 -6.25 11.64 -3.96
C SER A 280 -6.13 11.44 -2.45
N ASN A 281 -6.10 10.19 -1.96
CA ASN A 281 -5.83 9.97 -0.55
C ASN A 281 -4.39 10.36 -0.22
N LYS A 282 -4.14 10.69 1.06
CA LYS A 282 -2.87 11.23 1.54
C LYS A 282 -1.95 10.10 1.98
N PRO A 283 -0.93 9.71 1.19
CA PRO A 283 -0.10 8.53 1.46
C PRO A 283 0.95 8.82 2.55
N ARG A 284 1.76 7.81 2.87
CA ARG A 284 2.99 8.05 3.64
C ARG A 284 3.88 9.05 2.89
N HIS A 285 4.49 9.96 3.66
CA HIS A 285 5.51 10.88 3.19
C HIS A 285 6.81 10.17 2.79
N ARG A 286 7.36 10.54 1.63
CA ARG A 286 8.74 10.20 1.23
C ARG A 286 9.73 10.98 2.10
N PHE A 287 10.77 10.30 2.58
CA PHE A 287 11.87 10.91 3.33
C PHE A 287 13.18 10.68 2.58
N GLU A 288 13.99 11.73 2.49
CA GLU A 288 15.39 11.67 2.08
C GLU A 288 16.23 12.07 3.30
N THR A 289 16.91 11.09 3.88
CA THR A 289 17.61 11.19 5.17
C THR A 289 19.09 10.99 4.94
N ARG A 290 19.90 12.02 5.15
CA ARG A 290 21.35 11.89 5.26
C ARG A 290 21.72 11.78 6.72
N LEU A 291 22.30 10.67 7.13
CA LEU A 291 22.67 10.42 8.52
C LEU A 291 24.18 10.21 8.65
N ARG A 292 24.76 10.75 9.72
CA ARG A 292 26.07 10.35 10.25
C ARG A 292 25.89 9.84 11.66
N THR A 293 26.45 8.66 11.93
CA THR A 293 26.47 8.07 13.26
C THR A 293 27.92 7.97 13.73
N HIS A 294 28.15 8.45 14.94
CA HIS A 294 29.45 8.53 15.60
C HIS A 294 29.47 7.57 16.78
N ALA A 295 30.49 6.72 16.87
CA ALA A 295 30.68 5.77 17.97
C ALA A 295 32.15 5.69 18.39
N ASP A 296 32.40 5.24 19.62
CA ASP A 296 33.75 4.92 20.07
C ASP A 296 34.13 3.45 19.76
N ALA A 297 35.40 3.10 19.96
CA ALA A 297 35.92 1.75 19.74
C ALA A 297 35.32 0.69 20.69
N ALA A 298 34.70 1.13 21.79
CA ALA A 298 33.98 0.26 22.73
C ALA A 298 32.51 0.03 22.32
N GLY A 299 32.06 0.63 21.22
CA GLY A 299 30.71 0.52 20.70
C GLY A 299 29.69 1.40 21.41
N ASN A 300 30.10 2.43 22.16
CA ASN A 300 29.15 3.41 22.70
C ASN A 300 28.81 4.43 21.63
N LEU A 301 27.50 4.66 21.41
CA LEU A 301 27.04 5.70 20.49
C LEU A 301 27.32 7.07 21.10
N ARG A 302 27.94 7.95 20.32
CA ARG A 302 28.38 9.27 20.76
C ARG A 302 27.49 10.37 20.21
N ALA A 303 27.29 10.41 18.90
CA ALA A 303 26.45 11.44 18.30
C ALA A 303 25.75 10.97 17.04
N PHE A 304 24.61 11.61 16.75
CA PHE A 304 23.96 11.57 15.44
C PHE A 304 23.95 12.97 14.81
N GLU A 305 24.27 13.06 13.52
CA GLU A 305 24.09 14.26 12.72
C GLU A 305 23.19 13.92 11.53
N THR A 306 22.10 14.66 11.34
CA THR A 306 21.14 14.33 10.28
C THR A 306 20.63 15.54 9.50
N GLU A 307 20.46 15.35 8.19
CA GLU A 307 19.66 16.20 7.32
C GLU A 307 18.46 15.39 6.82
N VAL A 308 17.24 15.88 7.07
CA VAL A 308 16.00 15.19 6.67
C VAL A 308 15.17 16.10 5.78
N ASN A 309 14.99 15.73 4.53
CA ASN A 309 14.04 16.38 3.64
C ASN A 309 12.81 15.48 3.47
N VAL A 310 11.64 16.02 3.81
CA VAL A 310 10.36 15.32 3.71
C VAL A 310 9.57 15.89 2.55
N ASP A 311 9.11 15.02 1.64
CA ASP A 311 8.17 15.41 0.60
C ASP A 311 6.80 15.67 1.24
N ASN A 312 6.42 16.95 1.36
CA ASN A 312 5.15 17.38 1.93
C ASN A 312 3.97 17.09 0.98
N GLY A 313 4.25 17.00 -0.33
CA GLY A 313 3.26 17.24 -1.36
C GLY A 313 2.76 18.70 -1.33
N ALA A 314 1.58 18.92 -1.90
CA ALA A 314 1.10 20.27 -2.17
C ALA A 314 0.54 21.03 -0.95
N TYR A 315 0.23 20.33 0.15
CA TYR A 315 -0.42 20.88 1.34
C TYR A 315 0.05 20.13 2.58
N SER A 316 0.01 20.79 3.72
CA SER A 316 0.81 20.34 4.86
C SER A 316 0.18 19.24 5.71
N HIS A 317 -1.15 19.15 5.76
CA HIS A 317 -1.90 18.17 6.56
C HIS A 317 -1.27 17.97 7.97
N MET A 318 -0.69 16.79 8.23
CA MET A 318 0.06 16.48 9.46
C MET A 318 1.57 16.32 9.23
N GLY A 319 2.08 16.68 8.05
CA GLY A 319 3.46 16.48 7.61
C GLY A 319 4.53 17.05 8.55
N SER A 320 4.27 18.21 9.18
CA SER A 320 5.20 18.76 10.19
C SER A 320 5.34 17.86 11.42
N SER A 321 4.24 17.21 11.82
CA SER A 321 4.26 16.31 12.97
C SER A 321 4.96 15.00 12.61
N VAL A 322 4.71 14.47 11.41
CA VAL A 322 5.37 13.27 10.89
C VAL A 322 6.88 13.48 10.77
N MET A 323 7.32 14.64 10.26
CA MET A 323 8.74 15.00 10.18
C MET A 323 9.39 15.04 11.58
N ARG A 324 8.72 15.67 12.55
CA ARG A 324 9.25 15.77 13.92
C ARG A 324 9.38 14.40 14.59
N VAL A 325 8.34 13.57 14.50
CA VAL A 325 8.37 12.20 15.07
C VAL A 325 9.45 11.35 14.39
N GLY A 326 9.64 11.49 13.08
CA GLY A 326 10.76 10.86 12.38
C GLY A 326 12.11 11.19 13.03
N VAL A 327 12.44 12.47 13.23
CA VAL A 327 13.71 12.89 13.86
C VAL A 327 13.81 12.45 15.33
N ILE A 328 12.71 12.46 16.09
CA ILE A 328 12.65 11.98 17.49
C ILE A 328 13.16 10.54 17.63
N THR A 329 13.02 9.71 16.59
CA THR A 329 13.55 8.34 16.55
C THR A 329 15.03 8.25 16.94
N LEU A 330 15.85 9.22 16.53
CA LEU A 330 17.31 9.23 16.81
C LEU A 330 17.63 9.40 18.31
N GLY A 331 16.67 9.88 19.09
CA GLY A 331 16.83 10.16 20.51
C GLY A 331 15.97 9.29 21.42
N SER A 332 15.31 8.24 20.93
CA SER A 332 14.29 7.49 21.71
C SER A 332 14.64 6.03 22.01
N VAL A 333 15.45 5.35 21.17
CA VAL A 333 15.71 3.90 21.28
C VAL A 333 17.04 3.60 22.00
N TYR A 334 18.07 4.41 21.75
CA TYR A 334 19.41 4.20 22.26
C TYR A 334 19.93 5.42 23.02
N ARG A 335 20.85 5.17 23.96
CA ARG A 335 21.64 6.19 24.64
C ARG A 335 22.73 6.68 23.69
N ALA A 336 22.82 8.00 23.55
CA ALA A 336 23.90 8.72 22.88
C ALA A 336 24.19 10.02 23.64
N ASP A 337 25.32 10.67 23.37
CA ASP A 337 25.70 11.92 24.05
C ASP A 337 25.03 13.15 23.42
N GLY A 338 24.70 13.11 22.12
CA GLY A 338 23.93 14.18 21.48
C GLY A 338 23.39 13.87 20.07
N VAL A 339 22.45 14.70 19.64
CA VAL A 339 21.86 14.69 18.29
C VAL A 339 21.89 16.10 17.73
N ARG A 340 22.29 16.24 16.47
CA ARG A 340 22.16 17.47 15.67
C ARG A 340 21.30 17.20 14.46
N PHE A 341 20.31 18.05 14.18
CA PHE A 341 19.41 17.84 13.05
C PHE A 341 19.06 19.14 12.29
N ASP A 342 18.89 18.99 10.98
CA ASP A 342 18.37 19.99 10.04
C ASP A 342 17.28 19.34 9.18
N ALA A 343 16.01 19.58 9.52
CA ALA A 343 14.87 18.93 8.89
C ALA A 343 13.95 19.92 8.15
N ARG A 344 13.64 19.65 6.89
CA ARG A 344 12.79 20.49 6.02
C ARG A 344 11.56 19.72 5.54
N LEU A 345 10.40 20.32 5.71
CA LEU A 345 9.14 19.87 5.12
C LEU A 345 8.96 20.60 3.78
N VAL A 346 9.19 19.91 2.67
CA VAL A 346 9.36 20.52 1.34
C VAL A 346 8.09 20.37 0.51
N ASP A 347 7.50 21.49 0.11
CA ASP A 347 6.32 21.54 -0.75
C ASP A 347 6.67 21.11 -2.18
N THR A 348 6.03 20.04 -2.65
CA THR A 348 6.10 19.60 -4.05
C THR A 348 4.71 19.65 -4.68
N ALA A 349 4.64 19.78 -6.00
CA ALA A 349 3.38 19.78 -6.75
C ALA A 349 2.82 18.35 -6.96
N THR A 350 2.84 17.55 -5.90
CA THR A 350 2.35 16.16 -5.83
C THR A 350 1.26 16.04 -4.75
N GLN A 351 0.60 14.88 -4.67
CA GLN A 351 -0.47 14.68 -3.68
C GLN A 351 0.08 14.88 -2.25
N PRO A 352 -0.62 15.62 -1.37
CA PRO A 352 -0.22 15.81 0.01
C PRO A 352 -0.02 14.49 0.75
N GLY A 353 1.03 14.38 1.56
CA GLY A 353 1.19 13.25 2.47
C GLY A 353 0.28 13.35 3.71
N GLY A 354 0.11 12.25 4.42
CA GLY A 354 -0.76 12.14 5.58
C GLY A 354 -0.22 11.19 6.65
N GLN A 355 -1.06 10.93 7.64
CA GLN A 355 -0.76 10.00 8.72
C GLN A 355 -0.72 8.58 8.18
N TYR A 356 0.27 7.82 8.64
CA TYR A 356 0.41 6.41 8.34
C TYR A 356 0.93 5.72 9.60
N ARG A 357 0.56 4.46 9.82
CA ARG A 357 1.07 3.60 10.91
C ARG A 357 2.58 3.81 11.15
N GLY A 358 2.99 4.13 12.37
CA GLY A 358 4.39 4.38 12.73
C GLY A 358 4.87 5.83 12.50
N TYR A 359 4.07 6.67 11.85
CA TYR A 359 4.13 8.14 11.95
C TYR A 359 5.49 8.83 11.73
N GLY A 360 6.27 8.40 10.73
CA GLY A 360 7.59 8.97 10.43
C GLY A 360 8.76 8.17 10.99
N THR A 361 8.54 7.37 12.03
CA THR A 361 9.56 6.53 12.67
C THR A 361 10.19 5.52 11.70
N PRO A 362 9.44 4.75 10.87
CA PRO A 362 10.05 3.80 9.93
C PRO A 362 11.06 4.44 8.97
N GLN A 363 10.80 5.68 8.55
CA GLN A 363 11.64 6.38 7.59
C GLN A 363 13.03 6.73 8.12
N VAL A 364 13.14 7.13 9.38
CA VAL A 364 14.43 7.46 10.01
C VAL A 364 15.06 6.21 10.64
N ALA A 365 14.25 5.27 11.13
CA ALA A 365 14.73 3.97 11.63
C ALA A 365 15.52 3.19 10.56
N LEU A 366 15.11 3.25 9.27
CA LEU A 366 15.90 2.67 8.17
C LEU A 366 17.36 3.14 8.19
N ALA A 367 17.58 4.45 8.30
CA ALA A 367 18.92 5.02 8.29
C ALA A 367 19.70 4.68 9.58
N MET A 368 19.05 4.85 10.73
CA MET A 368 19.65 4.61 12.04
C MET A 368 20.08 3.14 12.19
N GLU A 369 19.14 2.21 12.02
CA GLU A 369 19.38 0.78 12.22
C GLU A 369 20.33 0.16 11.20
N SER A 370 20.37 0.68 9.97
CA SER A 370 21.40 0.26 9.01
C SER A 370 22.78 0.75 9.41
N GLN A 371 22.91 1.96 9.93
CA GLN A 371 24.20 2.48 10.40
C GLN A 371 24.68 1.83 11.69
N LEU A 372 23.80 1.36 12.57
CA LEU A 372 24.23 0.54 13.71
C LEU A 372 24.94 -0.74 13.24
N ASP A 373 24.44 -1.42 12.22
CA ASP A 373 25.13 -2.58 11.63
C ASP A 373 26.47 -2.20 10.97
N GLU A 374 26.52 -1.06 10.27
CA GLU A 374 27.78 -0.54 9.70
C GLU A 374 28.82 -0.20 10.80
N ILE A 375 28.39 0.34 11.94
CA ILE A 375 29.26 0.58 13.10
C ILE A 375 29.74 -0.75 13.69
N ALA A 376 28.82 -1.69 13.92
CA ALA A 376 29.12 -3.02 14.47
C ALA A 376 30.19 -3.74 13.64
N GLU A 377 30.04 -3.74 12.31
CA GLU A 377 31.03 -4.31 11.39
C GLU A 377 32.40 -3.63 11.49
N LYS A 378 32.44 -2.29 11.50
CA LYS A 378 33.70 -1.53 11.55
C LYS A 378 34.50 -1.77 12.84
N ILE A 379 33.83 -2.00 13.96
CA ILE A 379 34.49 -2.26 15.26
C ILE A 379 34.61 -3.76 15.59
N GLY A 380 34.10 -4.64 14.74
CA GLY A 380 34.11 -6.09 14.95
C GLY A 380 33.22 -6.56 16.11
N MET A 381 32.10 -5.88 16.35
CA MET A 381 31.10 -6.23 17.37
C MET A 381 29.89 -6.90 16.71
N ASP A 382 29.22 -7.80 17.43
CA ASP A 382 27.94 -8.34 16.96
C ASP A 382 26.85 -7.24 16.94
N PRO A 383 26.02 -7.16 15.88
CA PRO A 383 24.97 -6.15 15.77
C PRO A 383 23.93 -6.16 16.91
N ILE A 384 23.63 -7.32 17.51
CA ILE A 384 22.74 -7.41 18.68
C ILE A 384 23.46 -6.89 19.92
N ASP A 385 24.72 -7.27 20.13
CA ASP A 385 25.52 -6.82 21.28
C ASP A 385 25.68 -5.29 21.29
N LEU A 386 25.90 -4.66 20.11
CA LEU A 386 25.95 -3.20 19.99
C LEU A 386 24.64 -2.54 20.43
N ARG A 387 23.49 -3.13 20.06
CA ARG A 387 22.17 -2.61 20.44
C ARG A 387 21.90 -2.80 21.92
N VAL A 388 22.22 -3.97 22.49
CA VAL A 388 22.09 -4.24 23.93
C VAL A 388 22.92 -3.23 24.74
N ARG A 389 24.16 -2.96 24.32
CA ARG A 389 25.05 -1.99 24.97
C ARG A 389 24.45 -0.59 25.03
N ASN A 390 23.76 -0.16 23.97
CA ASN A 390 23.24 1.21 23.86
C ASN A 390 21.75 1.33 24.19
N ALA A 391 21.02 0.23 24.37
CA ALA A 391 19.58 0.24 24.64
C ALA A 391 19.21 1.12 25.85
N VAL A 392 18.18 1.95 25.74
CA VAL A 392 17.64 2.71 26.88
C VAL A 392 17.24 1.78 28.03
N ALA A 393 17.34 2.28 29.27
CA ALA A 393 17.04 1.51 30.49
C ALA A 393 15.89 2.14 31.29
N PRO A 394 15.21 1.39 32.17
CA PRO A 394 14.24 1.96 33.11
C PRO A 394 14.85 3.14 33.91
N GLY A 395 14.09 4.21 34.07
CA GLY A 395 14.53 5.45 34.71
C GLY A 395 15.29 6.43 33.81
N THR A 396 15.48 6.11 32.53
CA THR A 396 16.16 7.01 31.58
C THR A 396 15.24 8.15 31.14
N GLU A 397 15.71 9.40 31.23
CA GLU A 397 15.23 10.48 30.38
C GLU A 397 16.06 10.48 29.10
N THR A 398 15.40 10.25 27.96
CA THR A 398 16.08 10.16 26.66
C THR A 398 16.42 11.55 26.12
N LEU A 399 17.27 11.63 25.09
CA LEU A 399 17.67 12.91 24.47
C LEU A 399 16.47 13.73 23.97
N CYS A 400 15.44 13.05 23.48
CA CYS A 400 14.19 13.66 22.99
C CYS A 400 13.16 13.97 24.10
N GLY A 401 13.51 13.75 25.38
CA GLY A 401 12.70 14.10 26.55
C GLY A 401 11.75 13.01 27.04
N TYR A 402 11.75 11.83 26.43
CA TYR A 402 10.93 10.70 26.91
C TYR A 402 11.40 10.23 28.27
N LYS A 403 10.46 10.08 29.22
CA LYS A 403 10.71 9.53 30.56
C LYS A 403 10.34 8.05 30.55
N VAL A 404 11.34 7.18 30.39
CA VAL A 404 11.13 5.73 30.26
C VAL A 404 11.07 5.09 31.64
N THR A 405 9.87 4.73 32.10
CA THR A 405 9.64 4.04 33.38
C THR A 405 9.91 2.54 33.28
N THR A 406 9.44 1.90 32.21
CA THR A 406 9.62 0.47 31.96
C THR A 406 10.09 0.23 30.51
N THR A 407 11.01 -0.71 30.33
CA THR A 407 11.42 -1.19 29.00
C THR A 407 11.98 -2.60 29.12
N ARG A 408 11.64 -3.43 28.12
CA ARG A 408 12.17 -4.79 27.95
C ARG A 408 12.86 -4.95 26.59
N LEU A 409 13.46 -3.87 26.05
CA LEU A 409 14.12 -3.90 24.74
C LEU A 409 15.24 -4.96 24.66
N VAL A 410 16.03 -5.12 25.72
CA VAL A 410 17.07 -6.16 25.80
C VAL A 410 16.45 -7.56 25.69
N ASP A 411 15.35 -7.82 26.42
CA ASP A 411 14.65 -9.11 26.33
C ASP A 411 14.07 -9.36 24.92
N CYS A 412 13.67 -8.30 24.21
CA CYS A 412 13.25 -8.40 22.81
C CYS A 412 14.43 -8.81 21.92
N LEU A 413 15.60 -8.17 22.09
CA LEU A 413 16.82 -8.47 21.33
C LEU A 413 17.32 -9.90 21.58
N GLU A 414 17.33 -10.34 22.84
CA GLU A 414 17.71 -11.72 23.21
C GLU A 414 16.71 -12.75 22.69
N THR A 415 15.42 -12.40 22.63
CA THR A 415 14.41 -13.25 21.98
C THR A 415 14.70 -13.38 20.49
N VAL A 416 15.01 -12.30 19.78
CA VAL A 416 15.43 -12.37 18.38
C VAL A 416 16.68 -13.24 18.20
N ARG A 417 17.70 -13.05 19.05
CA ARG A 417 18.95 -13.82 19.02
C ARG A 417 18.69 -15.32 19.14
N ARG A 418 17.89 -15.72 20.13
CA ARG A 418 17.53 -17.11 20.41
C ARG A 418 16.69 -17.70 19.29
N GLU A 419 15.59 -17.04 18.93
CA GLU A 419 14.56 -17.64 18.08
C GLU A 419 14.97 -17.73 16.61
N LEU A 420 15.95 -16.93 16.16
CA LEU A 420 16.53 -17.03 14.82
C LEU A 420 17.74 -17.96 14.75
N ASP A 421 18.17 -18.58 15.85
CA ASP A 421 19.46 -19.29 15.94
C ASP A 421 20.63 -18.39 15.50
N TRP A 422 20.61 -17.12 15.91
CA TRP A 422 21.49 -16.06 15.42
C TRP A 422 22.97 -16.45 15.49
N ASP A 423 23.44 -16.87 16.66
CA ASP A 423 24.86 -17.18 16.88
C ASP A 423 25.32 -18.38 16.06
N VAL A 424 24.48 -19.40 15.92
CA VAL A 424 24.78 -20.61 15.13
C VAL A 424 24.94 -20.26 13.66
N LYS A 425 24.01 -19.47 13.13
CA LYS A 425 24.00 -19.07 11.72
C LYS A 425 25.10 -18.06 11.40
N LYS A 426 25.39 -17.10 12.30
CA LYS A 426 26.53 -16.16 12.15
C LYS A 426 27.89 -16.87 12.20
N ALA A 427 28.00 -17.98 12.92
CA ALA A 427 29.21 -18.80 12.92
C ALA A 427 29.41 -19.62 11.63
N ALA A 428 28.35 -19.78 10.81
CA ALA A 428 28.37 -20.52 9.55
C ALA A 428 27.78 -19.68 8.40
N PRO A 429 28.40 -18.54 8.04
CA PRO A 429 27.87 -17.64 7.02
C PRO A 429 27.86 -18.33 5.65
N ALA A 430 26.78 -18.11 4.89
CA ALA A 430 26.62 -18.64 3.55
C ALA A 430 26.33 -17.49 2.58
N TYR A 431 27.16 -17.34 1.54
CA TYR A 431 26.95 -16.29 0.55
C TYR A 431 25.57 -16.46 -0.11
N GLY A 432 24.81 -15.36 -0.20
CA GLY A 432 23.42 -15.37 -0.66
C GLY A 432 22.40 -15.61 0.45
N ARG A 433 22.81 -15.83 1.71
CA ARG A 433 21.91 -15.97 2.87
C ARG A 433 22.41 -15.12 4.02
N GLY A 434 21.52 -14.35 4.65
CA GLY A 434 21.95 -13.36 5.64
C GLY A 434 20.92 -13.10 6.73
N LEU A 435 21.42 -12.60 7.86
CA LEU A 435 20.63 -12.22 9.02
C LEU A 435 20.70 -10.72 9.27
N GLY A 436 19.58 -10.15 9.69
CA GLY A 436 19.49 -8.74 10.04
C GLY A 436 18.59 -8.52 11.25
N VAL A 437 18.91 -7.49 12.03
CA VAL A 437 18.17 -7.10 13.24
C VAL A 437 17.83 -5.61 13.18
N SER A 438 16.68 -5.25 13.76
CA SER A 438 16.26 -3.87 13.93
C SER A 438 15.44 -3.68 15.19
N SER A 439 15.62 -2.56 15.89
CA SER A 439 14.83 -2.18 17.06
C SER A 439 13.91 -0.98 16.82
N ALA A 440 12.92 -0.82 17.68
CA ALA A 440 12.03 0.34 17.68
C ALA A 440 11.57 0.71 19.09
N ALA A 441 11.15 1.97 19.23
CA ALA A 441 10.37 2.48 20.35
C ALA A 441 9.19 3.30 19.80
N HIS A 442 8.05 3.25 20.48
CA HIS A 442 6.86 4.04 20.10
C HIS A 442 6.03 4.43 21.32
N GLY A 443 5.46 5.63 21.31
CA GLY A 443 4.60 6.12 22.40
C GLY A 443 3.22 5.47 22.41
N SER A 444 2.65 5.25 23.60
CA SER A 444 1.27 4.79 23.80
C SER A 444 0.32 5.97 23.97
N GLY A 445 0.06 6.65 22.85
CA GLY A 445 -0.56 7.98 22.81
C GLY A 445 0.48 9.08 22.73
N ALA A 446 0.07 10.25 22.27
CA ALA A 446 0.94 11.43 22.20
C ALA A 446 0.19 12.68 22.62
N PHE A 447 0.77 13.44 23.53
CA PHE A 447 0.26 14.72 23.99
C PHE A 447 0.55 15.82 22.96
N ALA A 448 -0.22 15.80 21.87
CA ALA A 448 -0.04 16.71 20.75
C ALA A 448 -0.74 18.07 20.94
N TYR A 449 -1.78 18.13 21.79
CA TYR A 449 -2.57 19.33 22.11
C TYR A 449 -3.47 19.03 23.35
N PRO A 450 -4.04 20.05 24.04
CA PRO A 450 -4.74 19.88 25.32
C PRO A 450 -5.74 18.71 25.40
N LEU A 451 -6.62 18.57 24.40
CA LEU A 451 -7.62 17.50 24.39
C LEU A 451 -7.04 16.08 24.20
N ALA A 452 -5.80 15.93 23.71
CA ALA A 452 -5.21 14.62 23.40
C ALA A 452 -5.14 13.67 24.61
N ASN A 453 -5.02 14.25 25.81
CA ASN A 453 -4.94 13.56 27.09
C ASN A 453 -6.31 13.28 27.72
N LEU A 454 -7.42 13.52 27.01
CA LEU A 454 -8.76 13.30 27.52
C LEU A 454 -9.42 12.12 26.80
N SER A 455 -10.12 11.28 27.56
CA SER A 455 -11.02 10.25 27.05
C SER A 455 -12.14 10.04 28.05
N GLU A 456 -13.34 9.83 27.55
CA GLU A 456 -14.51 9.50 28.35
C GLU A 456 -15.09 8.16 27.89
N ALA A 457 -15.74 7.47 28.83
CA ALA A 457 -16.47 6.23 28.56
C ALA A 457 -17.69 6.17 29.48
N GLY A 458 -18.76 5.57 28.96
CA GLY A 458 -19.97 5.29 29.72
C GLY A 458 -20.14 3.78 29.94
N VAL A 459 -20.71 3.41 31.09
CA VAL A 459 -21.19 2.06 31.37
C VAL A 459 -22.64 2.15 31.80
N ASP A 460 -23.50 1.42 31.11
CA ASP A 460 -24.92 1.30 31.42
C ASP A 460 -25.25 -0.13 31.86
N VAL A 461 -26.18 -0.26 32.79
CA VAL A 461 -26.86 -1.51 33.12
C VAL A 461 -28.35 -1.28 32.92
N ASP A 462 -28.89 -1.84 31.85
CA ASP A 462 -30.29 -1.69 31.48
C ASP A 462 -31.20 -2.41 32.51
N PRO A 463 -32.51 -2.08 32.60
CA PRO A 463 -33.42 -2.72 33.54
C PRO A 463 -33.55 -4.25 33.41
N ASP A 464 -33.17 -4.81 32.25
CA ASP A 464 -33.12 -6.26 32.01
C ASP A 464 -31.77 -6.90 32.39
N GLY A 465 -30.81 -6.11 32.87
CA GLY A 465 -29.47 -6.54 33.26
C GLY A 465 -28.43 -6.48 32.13
N THR A 466 -28.80 -6.04 30.92
CA THR A 466 -27.85 -5.86 29.82
C THR A 466 -26.78 -4.84 30.18
N VAL A 467 -25.51 -5.23 30.04
CA VAL A 467 -24.36 -4.35 30.27
C VAL A 467 -23.90 -3.74 28.95
N ARG A 468 -23.78 -2.41 28.89
CA ARG A 468 -23.33 -1.70 27.69
C ARG A 468 -22.20 -0.73 28.00
N VAL A 469 -21.14 -0.77 27.21
CA VAL A 469 -20.10 0.25 27.16
C VAL A 469 -20.41 1.25 26.04
N ARG A 470 -20.36 2.55 26.35
CA ARG A 470 -20.51 3.65 25.38
C ARG A 470 -19.18 4.36 25.20
N PHE A 471 -18.71 4.45 23.96
CA PHE A 471 -17.37 4.94 23.64
C PHE A 471 -17.35 5.76 22.33
N GLY A 472 -16.83 7.00 22.37
CA GLY A 472 -16.91 7.93 21.23
C GLY A 472 -16.05 7.61 20.01
N GLY A 473 -15.05 6.74 20.14
CA GLY A 473 -14.18 6.37 19.02
C GLY A 473 -14.75 5.24 18.16
N SER A 474 -13.91 4.66 17.31
CA SER A 474 -14.30 3.61 16.38
C SER A 474 -13.17 2.58 16.22
N ASP A 475 -13.55 1.35 15.89
CA ASP A 475 -12.64 0.23 15.70
C ASP A 475 -12.47 -0.08 14.21
N ALA A 476 -11.28 0.22 13.67
CA ALA A 476 -10.93 -0.08 12.28
C ALA A 476 -10.46 -1.52 12.03
N GLY A 477 -10.70 -2.43 12.97
CA GLY A 477 -10.17 -3.80 12.97
C GLY A 477 -8.95 -4.01 13.86
N THR A 478 -8.69 -3.10 14.81
CA THR A 478 -7.62 -3.26 15.82
C THR A 478 -8.08 -4.07 17.03
N GLY A 479 -9.38 -4.35 17.16
CA GLY A 479 -9.95 -5.11 18.28
C GLY A 479 -10.29 -4.25 19.49
N GLN A 480 -10.38 -2.94 19.31
CA GLN A 480 -10.69 -1.98 20.37
C GLN A 480 -12.02 -2.29 21.05
N LYS A 481 -13.09 -2.61 20.30
CA LYS A 481 -14.39 -2.95 20.91
C LYS A 481 -14.26 -4.11 21.91
N THR A 482 -13.51 -5.14 21.53
CA THR A 482 -13.33 -6.34 22.36
C THR A 482 -12.46 -6.06 23.58
N ILE A 483 -11.39 -5.27 23.43
CA ILE A 483 -10.55 -4.87 24.56
C ILE A 483 -11.35 -4.06 25.59
N LEU A 484 -12.19 -3.11 25.15
CA LEU A 484 -13.03 -2.34 26.06
C LEU A 484 -14.07 -3.20 26.77
N ALA A 485 -14.70 -4.15 26.06
CA ALA A 485 -15.61 -5.13 26.67
C ALA A 485 -14.91 -6.02 27.71
N GLN A 486 -13.70 -6.51 27.42
CA GLN A 486 -12.91 -7.29 28.38
C GLN A 486 -12.57 -6.49 29.65
N ILE A 487 -12.21 -5.22 29.50
CA ILE A 487 -11.92 -4.32 30.64
C ILE A 487 -13.18 -4.13 31.49
N ALA A 488 -14.32 -3.83 30.87
CA ALA A 488 -15.57 -3.68 31.61
C ALA A 488 -16.01 -4.98 32.30
N ALA A 489 -15.85 -6.12 31.60
CA ALA A 489 -16.18 -7.44 32.12
C ALA A 489 -15.32 -7.85 33.33
N GLU A 490 -14.04 -7.47 33.34
CA GLU A 490 -13.15 -7.70 34.49
C GLU A 490 -13.68 -7.03 35.76
N GLU A 491 -14.10 -5.77 35.66
CA GLU A 491 -14.53 -4.97 36.82
C GLU A 491 -15.94 -5.35 37.31
N LEU A 492 -16.82 -5.74 36.40
CA LEU A 492 -18.22 -6.09 36.67
C LEU A 492 -18.45 -7.57 36.97
N GLY A 493 -17.47 -8.43 36.71
CA GLY A 493 -17.60 -9.87 36.91
C GLY A 493 -18.59 -10.53 35.94
N VAL A 494 -18.60 -10.13 34.67
CA VAL A 494 -19.41 -10.75 33.60
C VAL A 494 -18.52 -11.40 32.53
N ALA A 495 -19.10 -12.09 31.57
CA ALA A 495 -18.35 -12.55 30.40
C ALA A 495 -18.19 -11.38 29.40
N PRO A 496 -17.04 -11.24 28.70
CA PRO A 496 -16.85 -10.20 27.68
C PRO A 496 -17.89 -10.25 26.55
N GLU A 497 -18.41 -11.44 26.25
CA GLU A 497 -19.44 -11.67 25.24
C GLU A 497 -20.82 -11.13 25.66
N ASP A 498 -21.05 -10.92 26.97
CA ASP A 498 -22.29 -10.38 27.53
C ASP A 498 -22.25 -8.83 27.63
N VAL A 499 -21.17 -8.19 27.16
CA VAL A 499 -21.01 -6.74 27.16
C VAL A 499 -21.21 -6.19 25.76
N GLU A 500 -22.25 -5.37 25.58
CA GLU A 500 -22.45 -4.62 24.34
C GLU A 500 -21.51 -3.42 24.26
N VAL A 501 -21.01 -3.09 23.07
CA VAL A 501 -20.15 -1.91 22.87
C VAL A 501 -20.71 -1.02 21.77
N LEU A 502 -21.28 0.11 22.21
CA LEU A 502 -21.72 1.18 21.34
C LEU A 502 -20.55 2.12 21.01
N SER A 503 -20.30 2.32 19.72
CA SER A 503 -19.18 3.14 19.24
C SER A 503 -19.61 4.20 18.23
N MET A 504 -18.80 5.25 18.06
CA MET A 504 -18.92 6.29 17.01
C MET A 504 -20.17 7.19 17.03
N ASP A 505 -21.27 6.78 17.68
CA ASP A 505 -22.54 7.52 17.70
C ASP A 505 -22.46 8.77 18.59
N SER A 506 -22.14 9.92 18.01
CA SER A 506 -21.82 11.14 18.75
C SER A 506 -22.99 11.74 19.56
N GLU A 507 -24.22 11.26 19.38
CA GLU A 507 -25.37 11.63 20.23
C GLU A 507 -25.48 10.74 21.49
N ARG A 508 -24.90 9.54 21.46
CA ARG A 508 -25.09 8.51 22.48
C ARG A 508 -23.80 8.14 23.21
N THR A 509 -22.65 8.48 22.66
CA THR A 509 -21.34 8.16 23.23
C THR A 509 -20.63 9.40 23.74
N PRO A 510 -19.88 9.30 24.85
CA PRO A 510 -19.15 10.43 25.42
C PRO A 510 -17.89 10.77 24.60
N LEU A 511 -17.17 11.83 24.99
CA LEU A 511 -16.03 12.34 24.21
C LEU A 511 -14.87 11.33 24.12
N ASP A 512 -14.53 10.93 22.89
CA ASP A 512 -13.24 10.33 22.57
C ASP A 512 -12.73 10.85 21.22
N LEU A 513 -11.42 11.05 21.14
CA LEU A 513 -10.78 11.60 19.94
C LEU A 513 -10.53 10.57 18.83
N GLY A 514 -10.84 9.29 19.08
CA GLY A 514 -10.61 8.18 18.19
C GLY A 514 -9.25 7.50 18.35
N ALA A 515 -9.03 6.51 17.48
CA ALA A 515 -7.85 5.65 17.49
C ALA A 515 -6.71 6.23 16.63
N TRP A 516 -5.81 7.00 17.25
CA TRP A 516 -4.59 7.53 16.63
C TRP A 516 -3.41 7.51 17.63
N SER A 517 -2.17 7.56 17.12
CA SER A 517 -0.95 7.50 17.95
C SER A 517 -0.91 6.32 18.93
N SER A 518 -1.55 5.20 18.57
CA SER A 518 -1.68 4.02 19.43
C SER A 518 -2.29 4.29 20.82
N ARG A 519 -3.11 5.34 20.95
CA ARG A 519 -3.68 5.77 22.24
C ARG A 519 -4.82 4.90 22.76
N ALA A 520 -5.52 4.17 21.88
CA ALA A 520 -6.81 3.55 22.14
C ALA A 520 -6.81 2.65 23.40
N THR A 521 -5.92 1.65 23.47
CA THR A 521 -5.81 0.76 24.63
C THR A 521 -5.56 1.52 25.92
N HIS A 522 -4.71 2.56 25.87
CA HIS A 522 -4.34 3.31 27.05
C HIS A 522 -5.47 4.26 27.48
N MET A 523 -5.83 5.23 26.64
CA MET A 523 -6.76 6.30 26.98
C MET A 523 -8.19 5.78 27.14
N SER A 524 -8.71 5.10 26.12
CA SER A 524 -10.09 4.60 26.12
C SER A 524 -10.24 3.41 27.07
N GLY A 525 -9.20 2.59 27.22
CA GLY A 525 -9.17 1.50 28.20
C GLY A 525 -9.18 2.01 29.65
N MET A 526 -8.40 3.05 29.97
CA MET A 526 -8.43 3.68 31.30
C MET A 526 -9.78 4.31 31.62
N ALA A 527 -10.36 5.06 30.68
CA ALA A 527 -11.70 5.63 30.85
C ALA A 527 -12.77 4.55 31.08
N THR A 528 -12.73 3.47 30.30
CA THR A 528 -13.67 2.35 30.44
C THR A 528 -13.50 1.63 31.77
N GLY A 529 -12.26 1.36 32.19
CA GLY A 529 -11.98 0.74 33.48
C GLY A 529 -12.42 1.61 34.67
N MET A 530 -12.30 2.94 34.56
CA MET A 530 -12.83 3.86 35.58
C MET A 530 -14.36 3.78 35.66
N ALA A 531 -15.06 3.92 34.53
CA ALA A 531 -16.53 3.83 34.49
C ALA A 531 -17.06 2.48 34.97
N ALA A 532 -16.40 1.38 34.61
CA ALA A 532 -16.77 0.04 35.05
C ALA A 532 -16.53 -0.16 36.56
N ARG A 533 -15.45 0.39 37.13
CA ARG A 533 -15.21 0.36 38.58
C ARG A 533 -16.24 1.15 39.37
N GLU A 534 -16.62 2.33 38.87
CA GLU A 534 -17.67 3.16 39.49
C GLU A 534 -19.03 2.45 39.43
N MET A 535 -19.39 1.85 38.29
CA MET A 535 -20.60 1.03 38.16
C MET A 535 -20.57 -0.19 39.09
N ALA A 536 -19.44 -0.88 39.18
CA ALA A 536 -19.28 -2.00 40.09
C ALA A 536 -19.46 -1.58 41.57
N ALA A 537 -19.00 -0.38 41.94
CA ALA A 537 -19.22 0.16 43.29
C ALA A 537 -20.71 0.48 43.56
N GLU A 538 -21.42 1.05 42.59
CA GLU A 538 -22.87 1.33 42.69
C GLU A 538 -23.67 0.02 42.84
N LEU A 539 -23.38 -0.99 42.01
CA LEU A 539 -24.01 -2.31 42.11
C LEU A 539 -23.78 -2.96 43.48
N ARG A 540 -22.53 -2.92 43.99
CA ARG A 540 -22.22 -3.43 45.33
C ARG A 540 -22.96 -2.67 46.42
N ALA A 541 -23.07 -1.34 46.32
CA ALA A 541 -23.79 -0.52 47.28
C ALA A 541 -25.29 -0.83 47.32
N LEU A 542 -25.94 -0.94 46.16
CA LEU A 542 -27.36 -1.30 46.04
C LEU A 542 -27.63 -2.72 46.55
N ALA A 543 -26.75 -3.68 46.25
CA ALA A 543 -26.87 -5.04 46.74
C ALA A 543 -26.66 -5.11 48.26
N ALA A 544 -25.65 -4.41 48.78
CA ALA A 544 -25.35 -4.36 50.21
C ALA A 544 -26.51 -3.79 51.03
N ASP A 545 -27.17 -2.73 50.54
CA ASP A 545 -28.37 -2.17 51.18
C ASP A 545 -29.51 -3.19 51.23
N LYS A 546 -29.74 -3.94 50.13
CA LYS A 546 -30.76 -5.01 50.08
C LYS A 546 -30.42 -6.22 50.95
N LEU A 547 -29.13 -6.56 51.09
CA LEU A 547 -28.65 -7.76 51.79
C LEU A 547 -28.29 -7.48 53.26
N GLY A 548 -28.21 -6.21 53.67
CA GLY A 548 -27.85 -5.81 55.02
C GLY A 548 -26.38 -6.05 55.38
N CYS A 549 -25.46 -5.96 54.41
CA CYS A 549 -24.03 -6.19 54.58
C CYS A 549 -23.18 -4.97 54.19
N ALA A 550 -21.84 -5.07 54.27
CA ALA A 550 -20.96 -4.02 53.75
C ALA A 550 -20.74 -4.20 52.23
N PRO A 551 -20.64 -3.11 51.44
CA PRO A 551 -20.37 -3.21 49.99
C PRO A 551 -19.10 -3.99 49.62
N ALA A 552 -18.08 -3.96 50.48
CA ALA A 552 -16.85 -4.71 50.29
C ALA A 552 -17.02 -6.23 50.41
N ASP A 553 -18.09 -6.70 51.05
CA ASP A 553 -18.41 -8.12 51.23
C ASP A 553 -19.28 -8.67 50.08
N VAL A 554 -19.60 -7.83 49.07
CA VAL A 554 -20.38 -8.20 47.90
C VAL A 554 -19.45 -8.54 46.73
N ASP A 555 -19.52 -9.80 46.29
CA ASP A 555 -18.81 -10.28 45.11
C ASP A 555 -19.67 -10.12 43.87
N LEU A 556 -19.13 -9.51 42.81
CA LEU A 556 -19.83 -9.39 41.53
C LEU A 556 -19.32 -10.51 40.62
N ARG A 557 -20.23 -11.40 40.22
CA ARG A 557 -19.93 -12.47 39.27
C ARG A 557 -21.20 -12.97 38.60
N ASP A 558 -21.06 -13.51 37.40
CA ASP A 558 -22.13 -14.18 36.65
C ASP A 558 -23.39 -13.30 36.49
N GLY A 559 -23.20 -11.98 36.32
CA GLY A 559 -24.30 -11.01 36.15
C GLY A 559 -25.11 -10.75 37.42
N ALA A 560 -24.58 -11.08 38.60
CA ALA A 560 -25.25 -10.91 39.88
C ALA A 560 -24.29 -10.45 40.99
N ALA A 561 -24.86 -9.83 42.02
CA ALA A 561 -24.20 -9.48 43.26
C ALA A 561 -24.43 -10.58 44.30
N HIS A 562 -23.35 -11.14 44.84
CA HIS A 562 -23.37 -12.30 45.73
C HIS A 562 -22.88 -11.94 47.14
N HIS A 563 -23.59 -12.45 48.16
CA HIS A 563 -23.16 -12.39 49.56
C HIS A 563 -23.76 -13.56 50.36
N GLU A 564 -22.93 -14.29 51.12
CA GLU A 564 -23.34 -15.41 52.00
C GLU A 564 -24.35 -16.41 51.41
N GLY A 565 -24.22 -16.72 50.11
CA GLY A 565 -25.11 -17.66 49.39
C GLY A 565 -26.38 -17.03 48.82
N SER A 566 -26.65 -15.76 49.09
CA SER A 566 -27.65 -14.95 48.40
C SER A 566 -27.07 -14.38 47.10
N ALA A 567 -27.92 -14.21 46.08
CA ALA A 567 -27.55 -13.62 44.80
C ALA A 567 -28.67 -12.67 44.36
N ILE A 568 -28.31 -11.44 43.98
CA ILE A 568 -29.23 -10.47 43.39
C ILE A 568 -28.76 -10.19 41.96
N PRO A 569 -29.53 -10.57 40.92
CA PRO A 569 -29.22 -10.24 39.53
C PRO A 569 -29.04 -8.73 39.31
N PHE A 570 -28.16 -8.35 38.38
CA PHE A 570 -27.99 -6.94 38.00
C PHE A 570 -29.30 -6.32 37.52
N ALA A 571 -30.14 -7.09 36.82
CA ALA A 571 -31.48 -6.67 36.40
C ALA A 571 -32.33 -6.16 37.59
N ASP A 572 -32.33 -6.87 38.72
CA ASP A 572 -33.12 -6.50 39.90
C ASP A 572 -32.57 -5.25 40.62
N LEU A 573 -31.27 -5.00 40.50
CA LEU A 573 -30.63 -3.79 41.03
C LEU A 573 -30.90 -2.59 40.12
N ALA A 574 -30.73 -2.76 38.82
CA ALA A 574 -30.93 -1.72 37.81
C ALA A 574 -32.42 -1.33 37.67
N ALA A 575 -33.33 -2.31 37.63
CA ALA A 575 -34.77 -2.05 37.53
C ALA A 575 -35.30 -1.21 38.70
N ALA A 576 -34.70 -1.33 39.89
CA ALA A 576 -35.07 -0.51 41.05
C ALA A 576 -34.77 0.99 40.87
N LYS A 577 -33.96 1.36 39.87
CA LYS A 577 -33.60 2.74 39.51
C LYS A 577 -34.06 3.16 38.11
N GLY A 578 -34.73 2.26 37.37
CA GLY A 578 -35.10 2.49 35.97
C GLY A 578 -33.92 2.33 34.98
N GLY A 579 -32.88 1.59 35.38
CA GLY A 579 -31.59 1.50 34.70
C GLY A 579 -30.50 2.24 35.48
N LEU A 580 -29.25 1.86 35.25
CA LEU A 580 -28.07 2.57 35.76
C LEU A 580 -27.26 3.06 34.57
N SER A 581 -26.77 4.29 34.62
CA SER A 581 -25.91 4.87 33.59
C SER A 581 -24.88 5.76 34.27
N LEU A 582 -23.60 5.48 34.04
CA LEU A 582 -22.48 6.23 34.59
C LEU A 582 -21.52 6.59 33.46
N GLU A 583 -20.98 7.81 33.50
CA GLU A 583 -19.92 8.27 32.61
C GLU A 583 -18.74 8.74 33.45
N SER A 584 -17.54 8.31 33.07
CA SER A 584 -16.31 8.72 33.74
C SER A 584 -15.37 9.38 32.76
N HIS A 585 -14.58 10.31 33.30
CA HIS A 585 -13.62 11.11 32.56
C HIS A 585 -12.20 10.76 33.00
N TYR A 586 -11.37 10.36 32.04
CA TYR A 586 -9.95 10.11 32.25
C TYR A 586 -9.12 11.24 31.63
N GLU A 587 -8.36 11.91 32.49
CA GLU A 587 -7.32 12.87 32.10
C GLU A 587 -5.94 12.30 32.41
N LEU A 588 -5.14 12.12 31.37
CA LEU A 588 -3.77 11.67 31.50
C LEU A 588 -2.86 12.78 32.07
N LYS A 589 -2.10 12.44 33.11
CA LYS A 589 -1.13 13.33 33.76
C LYS A 589 0.31 12.88 33.49
N GLY A 590 1.28 13.76 33.73
CA GLY A 590 2.71 13.44 33.63
C GLY A 590 3.29 13.45 32.21
N THR A 591 2.54 13.94 31.23
CA THR A 591 3.01 14.21 29.87
C THR A 591 3.19 15.70 29.63
N GLU A 592 4.06 16.02 28.68
CA GLU A 592 4.43 17.38 28.28
C GLU A 592 4.20 17.52 26.77
N THR A 593 3.85 18.71 26.31
CA THR A 593 3.82 19.02 24.87
C THR A 593 5.04 19.85 24.50
N ILE A 594 5.50 19.78 23.26
CA ILE A 594 6.61 20.62 22.79
C ILE A 594 6.09 22.06 22.67
N THR A 595 6.47 22.92 23.62
CA THR A 595 6.04 24.32 23.63
C THR A 595 6.87 25.16 22.64
N PRO A 596 6.37 26.33 22.20
CA PRO A 596 7.15 27.20 21.31
C PRO A 596 8.49 27.59 21.94
N GLY A 597 9.60 27.23 21.28
CA GLY A 597 10.97 27.48 21.76
C GLY A 597 11.64 26.27 22.43
N GLU A 598 10.88 25.21 22.70
CA GLU A 598 11.41 23.91 23.11
C GLU A 598 11.46 22.94 21.93
N ASP A 599 12.38 21.98 22.00
CA ASP A 599 12.60 20.98 20.95
C ASP A 599 12.51 19.53 21.45
N LYS A 600 12.20 19.32 22.74
CA LYS A 600 12.04 18.01 23.38
C LYS A 600 10.94 18.04 24.44
N ALA A 601 10.28 16.92 24.70
CA ALA A 601 9.22 16.81 25.72
C ALA A 601 8.88 15.34 26.03
N ASN A 602 8.33 15.06 27.21
CA ASN A 602 7.73 13.75 27.50
C ASN A 602 6.34 13.60 26.86
N LEU A 603 6.29 13.24 25.58
CA LEU A 603 5.05 13.24 24.80
C LEU A 603 4.04 12.14 25.18
N SER A 604 4.49 11.03 25.78
CA SER A 604 3.67 9.85 26.06
C SER A 604 3.87 9.41 27.51
N PRO A 605 2.86 8.78 28.13
CA PRO A 605 2.99 8.33 29.51
C PRO A 605 3.80 7.03 29.63
N THR A 606 3.77 6.21 28.58
CA THR A 606 4.56 4.98 28.47
C THR A 606 4.98 4.73 27.02
N TYR A 607 6.03 3.94 26.85
CA TYR A 607 6.66 3.65 25.56
C TYR A 607 6.80 2.14 25.38
N SER A 608 6.31 1.64 24.25
CA SER A 608 6.49 0.26 23.81
C SER A 608 7.84 0.12 23.11
N PHE A 609 8.45 -1.06 23.22
CA PHE A 609 9.73 -1.37 22.61
C PHE A 609 9.64 -2.66 21.81
N ALA A 610 10.44 -2.79 20.75
CA ALA A 610 10.45 -3.97 19.92
C ALA A 610 11.84 -4.26 19.36
N ALA A 611 12.08 -5.53 19.07
CA ALA A 611 13.18 -5.99 18.24
C ALA A 611 12.65 -7.02 17.23
N HIS A 612 13.00 -6.84 15.96
CA HIS A 612 12.69 -7.81 14.92
C HIS A 612 13.99 -8.33 14.33
N GLY A 613 13.99 -9.59 13.91
CA GLY A 613 15.04 -10.15 13.09
C GLY A 613 14.47 -10.80 11.84
N ALA A 614 15.26 -10.73 10.76
CA ALA A 614 14.92 -11.31 9.47
C ALA A 614 16.08 -12.18 8.99
N GLU A 615 15.73 -13.34 8.44
CA GLU A 615 16.60 -14.17 7.63
C GLU A 615 16.18 -14.04 6.17
N VAL A 616 17.14 -13.77 5.28
CA VAL A 616 16.86 -13.59 3.85
C VAL A 616 17.74 -14.48 3.00
N GLU A 617 17.22 -14.84 1.84
CA GLU A 617 17.95 -15.40 0.71
C GLU A 617 17.94 -14.40 -0.45
N VAL A 618 19.10 -14.22 -1.08
CA VAL A 618 19.29 -13.33 -2.23
C VAL A 618 19.80 -14.14 -3.40
N ASP A 619 19.00 -14.22 -4.47
CA ASP A 619 19.49 -14.78 -5.73
C ASP A 619 20.34 -13.73 -6.45
N VAL A 620 21.66 -13.88 -6.34
CA VAL A 620 22.64 -12.96 -6.94
C VAL A 620 22.57 -12.89 -8.46
N ARG A 621 21.94 -13.87 -9.13
CA ARG A 621 21.79 -13.89 -10.59
C ARG A 621 20.61 -13.03 -11.07
N THR A 622 19.59 -12.85 -10.22
CA THR A 622 18.33 -12.16 -10.58
C THR A 622 18.05 -10.93 -9.73
N GLY A 623 18.70 -10.80 -8.57
CA GLY A 623 18.47 -9.77 -7.56
C GLY A 623 17.25 -10.02 -6.69
N GLU A 624 16.57 -11.16 -6.84
CA GLU A 624 15.39 -11.53 -6.06
C GLU A 624 15.75 -11.72 -4.58
N VAL A 625 14.93 -11.17 -3.69
CA VAL A 625 15.10 -11.25 -2.23
C VAL A 625 13.89 -11.97 -1.65
N THR A 626 14.15 -13.07 -0.95
CA THR A 626 13.14 -13.85 -0.24
C THR A 626 13.39 -13.76 1.25
N VAL A 627 12.37 -13.39 2.03
CA VAL A 627 12.45 -13.48 3.50
C VAL A 627 12.06 -14.92 3.88
N VAL A 628 12.98 -15.63 4.52
CA VAL A 628 12.84 -17.07 4.82
C VAL A 628 12.28 -17.31 6.21
N ASP A 629 12.70 -16.49 7.18
CA ASP A 629 12.25 -16.57 8.57
C ASP A 629 12.20 -15.15 9.15
N TYR A 630 11.24 -14.91 10.05
CA TYR A 630 10.98 -13.58 10.60
C TYR A 630 10.47 -13.66 12.05
N VAL A 631 11.24 -13.07 12.97
CA VAL A 631 10.92 -13.02 14.41
C VAL A 631 10.58 -11.58 14.80
N ALA A 632 9.48 -11.39 15.53
CA ALA A 632 9.02 -10.08 15.97
C ALA A 632 8.68 -10.08 17.48
N ALA A 633 9.61 -9.59 18.31
CA ALA A 633 9.45 -9.53 19.76
C ALA A 633 9.09 -8.12 20.24
N HIS A 634 8.08 -8.02 21.10
CA HIS A 634 7.51 -6.75 21.54
C HIS A 634 7.28 -6.69 23.05
N ASP A 635 7.79 -5.63 23.68
CA ASP A 635 7.38 -5.18 25.00
C ASP A 635 6.04 -4.44 24.91
N VAL A 636 4.98 -5.12 25.35
CA VAL A 636 3.61 -4.59 25.36
C VAL A 636 3.11 -4.27 26.76
N GLY A 637 3.99 -4.29 27.78
CA GLY A 637 3.59 -4.13 29.18
C GLY A 637 2.77 -5.30 29.68
N ARG A 638 1.47 -5.31 29.41
CA ARG A 638 0.50 -6.38 29.68
C ARG A 638 -0.39 -6.55 28.46
N ALA A 639 -0.46 -7.76 27.92
CA ALA A 639 -1.40 -8.08 26.86
C ALA A 639 -2.81 -8.21 27.45
N ILE A 640 -3.70 -7.26 27.17
CA ILE A 640 -5.12 -7.39 27.53
C ILE A 640 -5.75 -8.58 26.81
N ASN A 641 -5.41 -8.74 25.53
CA ASN A 641 -5.85 -9.84 24.68
C ASN A 641 -4.66 -10.33 23.82
N PRO A 642 -4.01 -11.46 24.18
CA PRO A 642 -2.80 -11.92 23.51
C PRO A 642 -2.99 -12.22 22.02
N VAL A 643 -4.08 -12.90 21.62
CA VAL A 643 -4.34 -13.20 20.20
C VAL A 643 -4.50 -11.95 19.34
N MET A 644 -5.07 -10.86 19.88
CA MET A 644 -5.14 -9.58 19.16
C MET A 644 -3.79 -8.87 19.08
N VAL A 645 -2.98 -8.95 20.13
CA VAL A 645 -1.61 -8.44 20.14
C VAL A 645 -0.78 -9.14 19.06
N GLU A 646 -0.83 -10.47 19.00
CA GLU A 646 -0.18 -11.27 17.95
C GLU A 646 -0.64 -10.84 16.56
N GLY A 647 -1.95 -10.68 16.34
CA GLY A 647 -2.50 -10.19 15.07
C GLY A 647 -1.98 -8.80 14.68
N GLN A 648 -1.82 -7.88 15.65
CA GLN A 648 -1.25 -6.56 15.40
C GLN A 648 0.25 -6.60 15.07
N ILE A 649 1.00 -7.51 15.72
CA ILE A 649 2.42 -7.75 15.45
C ILE A 649 2.59 -8.28 14.03
N ILE A 650 1.88 -9.36 13.68
CA ILE A 650 1.93 -9.99 12.35
C ILE A 650 1.52 -8.96 11.29
N GLY A 651 0.36 -8.33 11.44
CA GLY A 651 -0.15 -7.36 10.47
C GLY A 651 0.75 -6.15 10.31
N GLY A 652 1.44 -5.69 11.36
CA GLY A 652 2.38 -4.57 11.26
C GLY A 652 3.72 -4.95 10.63
N ALA A 653 4.24 -6.14 10.95
CA ALA A 653 5.44 -6.67 10.31
C ALA A 653 5.24 -6.85 8.80
N VAL A 654 4.14 -7.48 8.38
CA VAL A 654 3.78 -7.67 6.96
C VAL A 654 3.64 -6.33 6.24
N HIS A 655 3.00 -5.35 6.88
CA HIS A 655 2.86 -4.01 6.31
C HIS A 655 4.21 -3.32 6.10
N GLY A 656 5.16 -3.50 7.03
CA GLY A 656 6.51 -2.98 6.86
C GLY A 656 7.34 -3.74 5.82
N LEU A 657 7.15 -5.07 5.71
CA LEU A 657 7.74 -5.89 4.64
C LEU A 657 7.29 -5.45 3.25
N GLY A 658 6.03 -4.98 3.12
CA GLY A 658 5.52 -4.37 1.89
C GLY A 658 6.40 -3.22 1.42
N ALA A 659 6.63 -2.21 2.27
CA ALA A 659 7.53 -1.10 1.95
C ALA A 659 8.99 -1.53 1.77
N ALA A 660 9.43 -2.58 2.47
CA ALA A 660 10.79 -3.10 2.36
C ALA A 660 11.07 -3.74 0.99
N LEU A 661 10.11 -4.47 0.41
CA LEU A 661 10.34 -5.34 -0.74
C LEU A 661 9.69 -4.88 -2.05
N GLY A 662 8.56 -4.15 -2.01
CA GLY A 662 7.85 -3.82 -3.25
C GLY A 662 7.01 -2.54 -3.28
N GLU A 663 6.41 -2.13 -2.17
CA GLU A 663 5.45 -1.03 -2.17
C GLU A 663 6.09 0.34 -2.41
N GLU A 664 5.62 1.04 -3.45
CA GLU A 664 5.94 2.44 -3.72
C GLU A 664 4.90 3.09 -4.65
N LEU A 665 4.61 4.37 -4.43
CA LEU A 665 3.80 5.18 -5.34
C LEU A 665 4.68 5.84 -6.40
N ILE A 666 4.53 5.39 -7.64
CA ILE A 666 5.30 5.88 -8.77
C ILE A 666 4.57 7.05 -9.42
N ARG A 667 5.27 8.17 -9.60
CA ARG A 667 4.71 9.38 -10.22
C ARG A 667 5.44 9.74 -11.52
N THR A 668 4.70 10.22 -12.51
CA THR A 668 5.25 10.82 -13.73
C THR A 668 4.39 12.03 -14.10
N ASP A 669 5.02 13.17 -14.37
CA ASP A 669 4.34 14.46 -14.61
C ASP A 669 3.33 14.83 -13.49
N GLY A 670 3.61 14.42 -12.25
CA GLY A 670 2.77 14.63 -11.08
C GLY A 670 1.58 13.67 -10.93
N ARG A 671 1.37 12.73 -11.87
CA ARG A 671 0.30 11.73 -11.82
C ARG A 671 0.83 10.40 -11.30
N VAL A 672 0.06 9.73 -10.42
CA VAL A 672 0.34 8.33 -10.01
C VAL A 672 0.10 7.37 -11.18
N VAL A 673 1.09 6.55 -11.51
CA VAL A 673 1.04 5.65 -12.68
C VAL A 673 0.78 4.18 -12.31
N ASN A 674 0.73 3.85 -11.01
CA ASN A 674 0.35 2.54 -10.49
C ASN A 674 -0.83 2.59 -9.48
N PRO A 675 -1.97 3.26 -9.78
CA PRO A 675 -3.06 3.50 -8.82
C PRO A 675 -4.03 2.31 -8.63
N ALA A 676 -3.51 1.07 -8.58
CA ALA A 676 -4.34 -0.13 -8.42
C ALA A 676 -3.52 -1.33 -7.91
N TYR A 677 -4.17 -2.27 -7.20
CA TYR A 677 -3.54 -3.51 -6.70
C TYR A 677 -2.92 -4.42 -7.77
N LEU A 678 -3.25 -4.19 -9.04
CA LEU A 678 -2.62 -4.91 -10.14
C LEU A 678 -1.19 -4.43 -10.43
N ASN A 679 -0.87 -3.20 -10.04
CA ASN A 679 0.32 -2.46 -10.43
C ASN A 679 1.12 -1.97 -9.21
N TYR A 680 0.47 -1.95 -8.04
CA TYR A 680 1.05 -1.61 -6.76
C TYR A 680 1.41 -2.91 -6.03
N ALA A 681 2.69 -3.11 -5.78
CA ALA A 681 3.28 -4.35 -5.27
C ALA A 681 3.05 -4.54 -3.76
N MET A 682 1.79 -4.63 -3.36
CA MET A 682 1.38 -4.98 -1.99
C MET A 682 1.60 -6.48 -1.75
N PRO A 683 2.15 -6.89 -0.59
CA PRO A 683 2.34 -8.30 -0.26
C PRO A 683 1.04 -9.10 -0.33
N ARG A 684 1.10 -10.28 -0.95
CA ARG A 684 0.00 -11.26 -0.95
C ARG A 684 0.28 -12.32 0.09
N ALA A 685 -0.73 -13.12 0.44
CA ALA A 685 -0.57 -14.23 1.38
C ALA A 685 0.53 -15.23 0.94
N ALA A 686 0.80 -15.35 -0.36
CA ALA A 686 1.85 -16.21 -0.90
C ALA A 686 3.27 -15.57 -0.86
N ASP A 687 3.37 -14.26 -0.63
CA ASP A 687 4.64 -13.52 -0.58
C ASP A 687 5.18 -13.37 0.85
N VAL A 688 4.34 -13.65 1.84
CA VAL A 688 4.59 -13.32 3.24
C VAL A 688 5.15 -14.55 3.96
N PRO A 689 6.33 -14.45 4.62
CA PRO A 689 6.85 -15.54 5.44
C PRO A 689 5.98 -15.73 6.69
N GLU A 690 6.16 -16.86 7.37
CA GLU A 690 5.62 -16.99 8.73
C GLU A 690 6.29 -15.95 9.64
N VAL A 691 5.50 -15.00 10.14
CA VAL A 691 5.95 -14.03 11.15
C VAL A 691 5.68 -14.64 12.50
N ARG A 692 6.73 -14.90 13.29
CA ARG A 692 6.63 -15.46 14.64
C ARG A 692 6.54 -14.33 15.68
N PRO A 693 5.36 -14.03 16.25
CA PRO A 693 5.19 -12.96 17.22
C PRO A 693 5.61 -13.44 18.62
N PHE A 694 6.32 -12.59 19.36
CA PHE A 694 6.66 -12.83 20.76
C PHE A 694 6.19 -11.66 21.62
N ILE A 695 5.38 -11.97 22.64
CA ILE A 695 4.85 -11.02 23.62
C ILE A 695 5.78 -11.00 24.82
N ILE A 696 6.30 -9.82 25.16
CA ILE A 696 7.13 -9.58 26.34
C ILE A 696 6.37 -8.60 27.24
N GLU A 697 6.30 -8.92 28.53
CA GLU A 697 5.50 -8.17 29.50
C GLU A 697 6.40 -7.46 30.53
N SER A 698 6.37 -6.12 30.54
CA SER A 698 7.09 -5.29 31.51
C SER A 698 6.25 -4.79 32.68
N HIS A 699 4.90 -4.86 32.60
CA HIS A 699 3.92 -4.20 33.46
C HIS A 699 4.20 -2.70 33.71
N ASP A 700 3.47 -1.82 33.02
CA ASP A 700 3.62 -0.36 33.16
C ASP A 700 2.43 0.30 33.87
N ASP A 701 2.67 0.83 35.07
CA ASP A 701 1.63 1.38 35.96
C ASP A 701 0.82 2.53 35.34
N ALA A 702 1.31 3.17 34.28
CA ALA A 702 0.55 4.21 33.59
C ALA A 702 -0.64 3.64 32.81
N GLY A 703 -0.53 2.41 32.31
CA GLY A 703 -1.53 1.78 31.45
C GLY A 703 -2.56 0.93 32.20
N PRO A 704 -3.71 0.63 31.58
CA PRO A 704 -4.73 -0.20 32.21
C PRO A 704 -4.17 -1.61 32.45
N TYR A 705 -4.17 -2.05 33.70
CA TYR A 705 -3.59 -3.33 34.14
C TYR A 705 -2.12 -3.55 33.75
N GLY A 706 -1.36 -2.47 33.53
CA GLY A 706 0.04 -2.56 33.10
C GLY A 706 0.25 -2.51 31.58
N ALA A 707 -0.80 -2.32 30.78
CA ALA A 707 -0.75 -2.45 29.32
C ALA A 707 -0.10 -1.26 28.61
N LYS A 708 0.72 -1.55 27.60
CA LYS A 708 1.21 -0.58 26.62
C LYS A 708 0.52 -0.81 25.27
N SER A 709 0.77 0.09 24.33
CA SER A 709 0.17 0.02 23.01
C SER A 709 0.96 -0.84 22.02
N ILE A 710 0.27 -1.44 21.04
CA ILE A 710 0.90 -2.27 19.99
C ILE A 710 0.47 -1.85 18.57
N GLY A 711 -0.36 -0.81 18.47
CA GLY A 711 -1.01 -0.42 17.22
C GLY A 711 -0.06 0.01 16.11
N GLU A 712 1.11 0.58 16.41
CA GLU A 712 1.99 1.16 15.38
C GLU A 712 3.40 0.59 15.35
N ILE A 713 3.98 0.27 16.51
CA ILE A 713 5.39 -0.15 16.62
C ILE A 713 5.81 -1.31 15.69
N PRO A 714 4.98 -2.33 15.37
CA PRO A 714 5.47 -3.47 14.58
C PRO A 714 5.81 -3.14 13.12
N ILE A 715 5.41 -1.96 12.61
CA ILE A 715 5.77 -1.53 11.23
C ILE A 715 7.16 -0.89 11.14
N VAL A 716 7.77 -0.52 12.27
CA VAL A 716 9.02 0.25 12.29
C VAL A 716 10.23 -0.61 11.89
N PRO A 717 10.45 -1.80 12.48
CA PRO A 717 11.67 -2.57 12.21
C PRO A 717 11.85 -3.22 10.82
N PRO A 718 10.79 -3.69 10.10
CA PRO A 718 10.95 -4.52 8.89
C PRO A 718 11.90 -3.98 7.82
N GLY A 719 11.81 -2.68 7.49
CA GLY A 719 12.64 -2.08 6.43
C GLY A 719 14.13 -2.21 6.71
N ALA A 720 14.56 -1.92 7.95
CA ALA A 720 15.96 -2.01 8.34
C ALA A 720 16.41 -3.45 8.55
N ALA A 721 15.59 -4.30 9.19
CA ALA A 721 15.94 -5.70 9.41
C ALA A 721 16.24 -6.43 8.08
N VAL A 722 15.40 -6.21 7.05
CA VAL A 722 15.62 -6.79 5.72
C VAL A 722 16.83 -6.15 5.02
N ALA A 723 17.00 -4.83 5.09
CA ALA A 723 18.17 -4.15 4.49
C ALA A 723 19.50 -4.63 5.08
N ASN A 724 19.51 -4.90 6.40
CA ASN A 724 20.66 -5.44 7.11
C ASN A 724 20.92 -6.90 6.73
N ALA A 725 19.89 -7.72 6.64
CA ALA A 725 19.99 -9.11 6.21
C ALA A 725 20.50 -9.24 4.76
N VAL A 726 20.06 -8.38 3.85
CA VAL A 726 20.56 -8.34 2.46
C VAL A 726 22.03 -7.96 2.41
N TYR A 727 22.46 -7.00 3.24
CA TYR A 727 23.88 -6.68 3.34
C TYR A 727 24.71 -7.85 3.88
N ASP A 728 24.25 -8.52 4.94
CA ASP A 728 24.92 -9.70 5.50
C ASP A 728 25.02 -10.83 4.45
N ALA A 729 23.97 -11.01 3.63
CA ALA A 729 23.92 -12.06 2.62
C ALA A 729 24.92 -11.88 1.47
N VAL A 730 25.05 -10.66 0.93
CA VAL A 730 25.77 -10.41 -0.34
C VAL A 730 26.78 -9.25 -0.30
N GLY A 731 26.86 -8.55 0.83
CA GLY A 731 27.79 -7.46 1.09
C GLY A 731 27.57 -6.24 0.19
N VAL A 732 26.32 -5.96 -0.21
CA VAL A 732 25.92 -4.71 -0.87
C VAL A 732 24.82 -4.03 -0.05
N ARG A 733 24.96 -2.72 0.18
CA ARG A 733 24.04 -1.96 1.03
C ARG A 733 23.00 -1.25 0.18
N ILE A 734 21.73 -1.63 0.33
CA ILE A 734 20.62 -0.96 -0.34
C ILE A 734 20.03 0.08 0.62
N ARG A 735 20.24 1.38 0.32
CA ARG A 735 19.79 2.50 1.16
C ARG A 735 18.48 3.14 0.70
N GLU A 736 17.92 2.67 -0.41
CA GLU A 736 16.66 3.16 -0.97
C GLU A 736 15.62 2.04 -1.05
N LEU A 737 14.58 2.11 -0.23
CA LEU A 737 13.45 1.17 -0.31
C LEU A 737 12.53 1.50 -1.50
N PRO A 738 11.81 0.51 -2.06
CA PRO A 738 11.89 -0.93 -1.76
C PRO A 738 13.17 -1.58 -2.32
N ILE A 739 13.65 -2.65 -1.68
CA ILE A 739 14.81 -3.47 -2.06
C ILE A 739 14.42 -4.38 -3.23
N THR A 740 14.29 -3.75 -4.38
CA THR A 740 13.83 -4.35 -5.63
C THR A 740 15.00 -4.99 -6.39
N PRO A 741 14.74 -6.00 -7.25
CA PRO A 741 15.80 -6.68 -8.00
C PRO A 741 16.69 -5.74 -8.82
N ASP A 742 16.14 -4.63 -9.34
CA ASP A 742 16.90 -3.63 -10.10
C ASP A 742 17.91 -2.84 -9.26
N LYS A 743 17.70 -2.74 -7.95
CA LYS A 743 18.63 -2.10 -7.02
C LYS A 743 19.70 -3.09 -6.56
N VAL A 744 19.30 -4.33 -6.26
CA VAL A 744 20.22 -5.39 -5.84
C VAL A 744 21.21 -5.73 -6.96
N LEU A 745 20.74 -6.04 -8.17
CA LEU A 745 21.63 -6.37 -9.29
C LEU A 745 22.56 -5.23 -9.67
N ARG A 746 22.09 -3.99 -9.60
CA ARG A 746 22.92 -2.82 -9.89
C ARG A 746 24.03 -2.68 -8.85
N ALA A 747 23.72 -2.81 -7.57
CA ALA A 747 24.71 -2.74 -6.51
C ALA A 747 25.74 -3.88 -6.60
N LEU A 748 25.30 -5.10 -6.95
CA LEU A 748 26.19 -6.23 -7.23
C LEU A 748 27.09 -5.96 -8.45
N ALA A 749 26.52 -5.50 -9.57
CA ALA A 749 27.28 -5.19 -10.77
C ALA A 749 28.33 -4.09 -10.55
N GLU A 750 28.00 -3.08 -9.76
CA GLU A 750 28.94 -2.03 -9.35
C GLU A 750 30.07 -2.57 -8.48
N LYS A 751 29.74 -3.40 -7.48
CA LYS A 751 30.72 -4.08 -6.61
C LYS A 751 31.67 -4.99 -7.40
N GLU A 752 31.15 -5.72 -8.39
CA GLU A 752 31.92 -6.65 -9.22
C GLU A 752 32.62 -5.97 -10.42
N GLY A 753 32.35 -4.69 -10.68
CA GLY A 753 32.84 -3.99 -11.88
C GLY A 753 32.27 -4.53 -13.20
N ARG A 754 31.11 -5.20 -13.18
CA ARG A 754 30.46 -5.86 -14.33
C ARG A 754 29.41 -4.99 -15.02
N VAL A 755 29.62 -3.68 -15.07
CA VAL A 755 28.66 -2.76 -15.70
C VAL A 755 28.71 -2.92 -17.23
N ARG A 756 27.64 -3.45 -17.84
CA ARG A 756 27.53 -3.60 -19.30
C ARG A 756 27.51 -2.22 -19.98
N ASP A 757 28.38 -2.02 -20.97
CA ASP A 757 28.40 -0.79 -21.78
C ASP A 757 27.42 -0.90 -22.97
N HIS A 758 26.32 -0.15 -22.90
CA HIS A 758 25.25 -0.13 -23.90
C HIS A 758 25.33 1.07 -24.88
N ARG A 759 26.54 1.47 -25.29
CA ARG A 759 26.78 2.57 -26.24
C ARG A 759 26.01 2.47 -27.57
N LEU A 760 25.43 3.61 -27.96
CA LEU A 760 24.51 3.82 -29.09
C LEU A 760 25.02 3.51 -30.52
N PRO A 761 26.27 3.78 -30.93
CA PRO A 761 26.65 3.73 -32.35
C PRO A 761 26.86 2.31 -32.92
N ARG A 762 26.61 1.25 -32.15
CA ARG A 762 26.88 -0.13 -32.58
C ARG A 762 25.78 -0.78 -33.45
N ARG A 763 24.66 -0.11 -33.79
CA ARG A 763 23.51 -0.78 -34.48
C ARG A 763 22.77 0.02 -35.57
N PRO A 764 22.73 -0.48 -36.82
CA PRO A 764 22.06 0.20 -37.94
C PRO A 764 20.55 -0.07 -38.07
N GLY A 765 19.99 -1.17 -37.54
CA GLY A 765 18.59 -1.59 -37.85
C GLY A 765 17.46 -0.75 -37.21
N ARG A 766 17.75 -0.02 -36.12
CA ARG A 766 16.76 0.81 -35.39
C ARG A 766 17.34 2.16 -34.96
N TRP A 767 18.27 2.71 -35.75
CA TRP A 767 18.96 3.97 -35.47
C TRP A 767 17.99 5.12 -35.16
N TRP A 768 16.83 5.17 -35.82
CA TRP A 768 15.80 6.19 -35.62
C TRP A 768 15.20 6.17 -34.21
N ILE A 769 15.08 5.01 -33.55
CA ILE A 769 14.60 4.90 -32.17
C ILE A 769 15.61 5.50 -31.21
N ALA A 770 16.88 5.17 -31.41
CA ALA A 770 17.98 5.78 -30.68
C ALA A 770 18.01 7.30 -30.86
N SER A 771 17.86 7.80 -32.09
CA SER A 771 17.77 9.23 -32.38
C SER A 771 16.59 9.90 -31.67
N MET A 772 15.40 9.27 -31.68
CA MET A 772 14.25 9.79 -30.94
C MET A 772 14.51 9.81 -29.43
N ARG A 773 14.99 8.70 -28.85
CA ARG A 773 15.28 8.62 -27.40
C ARG A 773 16.30 9.67 -26.98
N ALA A 774 17.36 9.86 -27.76
CA ALA A 774 18.35 10.90 -27.52
C ALA A 774 17.74 12.30 -27.60
N ALA A 775 16.83 12.56 -28.56
CA ALA A 775 16.18 13.86 -28.73
C ALA A 775 15.06 14.16 -27.71
N TYR A 776 14.48 13.15 -27.06
CA TYR A 776 13.36 13.32 -26.12
C TYR A 776 13.68 14.27 -24.96
N PRO A 777 14.80 14.08 -24.22
CA PRO A 777 15.23 15.02 -23.18
C PRO A 777 15.49 16.44 -23.71
N PHE A 778 15.89 16.59 -24.97
CA PHE A 778 16.17 17.89 -25.61
C PHE A 778 14.92 18.56 -26.21
N GLY A 779 13.72 18.17 -25.77
CA GLY A 779 12.47 18.85 -26.08
C GLY A 779 11.60 18.19 -27.16
N LEU A 780 12.05 17.12 -27.82
CA LEU A 780 11.20 16.39 -28.78
C LEU A 780 9.96 15.79 -28.09
N HIS A 781 10.12 15.24 -26.89
CA HIS A 781 8.98 14.71 -26.12
C HIS A 781 7.94 15.81 -25.85
N ALA A 782 8.41 16.95 -25.33
CA ALA A 782 7.56 18.10 -25.04
C ALA A 782 6.90 18.69 -26.31
N ALA A 783 7.60 18.69 -27.45
CA ALA A 783 7.05 19.14 -28.72
C ALA A 783 5.94 18.21 -29.22
N LEU A 784 6.15 16.88 -29.16
CA LEU A 784 5.14 15.88 -29.52
C LEU A 784 3.93 15.94 -28.59
N ASP A 785 4.14 16.08 -27.28
CA ASP A 785 3.05 16.26 -26.32
C ASP A 785 2.27 17.56 -26.59
N ARG A 786 2.99 18.65 -26.90
CA ARG A 786 2.39 19.97 -27.08
C ARG A 786 1.62 20.12 -28.36
N TRP A 787 2.23 19.71 -29.46
CA TRP A 787 1.74 19.99 -30.80
C TRP A 787 1.19 18.75 -31.48
N GLY A 788 1.66 17.55 -31.12
CA GLY A 788 1.25 16.30 -31.75
C GLY A 788 0.01 15.67 -31.09
N THR A 789 -0.01 15.56 -29.76
CA THR A 789 -1.14 14.98 -29.01
C THR A 789 -2.53 15.57 -29.35
N PRO A 790 -2.70 16.90 -29.57
CA PRO A 790 -3.98 17.46 -29.95
C PRO A 790 -4.59 16.89 -31.24
N PHE A 791 -3.75 16.45 -32.19
CA PHE A 791 -4.18 15.89 -33.48
C PHE A 791 -4.25 14.36 -33.47
N GLY A 792 -4.00 13.73 -32.32
CA GLY A 792 -4.14 12.28 -32.17
C GLY A 792 -5.59 11.83 -32.06
N ARG A 793 -5.79 10.50 -32.05
CA ARG A 793 -7.12 9.83 -32.07
C ARG A 793 -8.06 10.29 -30.96
N GLN A 794 -7.54 10.61 -29.78
CA GLN A 794 -8.29 11.05 -28.60
C GLN A 794 -8.12 12.55 -28.29
N GLY A 795 -7.19 13.25 -28.93
CA GLY A 795 -6.86 14.65 -28.62
C GLY A 795 -6.25 14.84 -27.22
N ARG A 796 -6.22 16.09 -26.73
CA ARG A 796 -5.56 16.48 -25.45
C ARG A 796 -6.43 16.34 -24.18
N HIS A 797 -7.74 16.15 -24.30
CA HIS A 797 -8.66 16.32 -23.18
C HIS A 797 -9.39 15.02 -22.81
N PRO A 798 -9.17 14.46 -21.60
CA PRO A 798 -9.92 13.29 -21.12
C PRO A 798 -11.43 13.58 -20.97
N ALA A 799 -11.82 14.84 -20.74
CA ALA A 799 -13.22 15.29 -20.65
C ALA A 799 -14.03 15.19 -21.97
N ARG A 800 -13.38 14.90 -23.11
CA ARG A 800 -14.09 14.60 -24.37
C ARG A 800 -14.51 13.14 -24.52
N ARG A 801 -14.25 12.30 -23.51
CA ARG A 801 -14.72 10.91 -23.53
C ARG A 801 -16.23 10.87 -23.44
N LYS A 802 -16.87 10.27 -24.44
CA LYS A 802 -18.16 9.65 -24.21
C LYS A 802 -17.93 8.55 -23.17
N PRO A 803 -18.75 8.44 -22.11
CA PRO A 803 -18.71 7.26 -21.27
C PRO A 803 -18.83 6.04 -22.18
N ALA A 804 -18.03 4.99 -21.93
CA ALA A 804 -18.17 3.74 -22.66
C ALA A 804 -19.65 3.36 -22.62
N ALA A 805 -20.30 3.24 -23.79
CA ALA A 805 -21.72 2.93 -23.85
C ALA A 805 -22.00 1.68 -23.01
N ALA A 806 -23.15 1.62 -22.33
CA ALA A 806 -23.54 0.42 -21.60
C ALA A 806 -23.37 -0.82 -22.49
N VAL A 807 -22.99 -1.96 -21.91
CA VAL A 807 -22.94 -3.21 -22.66
C VAL A 807 -24.37 -3.48 -23.14
N ALA A 808 -24.59 -3.38 -24.45
CA ALA A 808 -25.92 -3.52 -25.03
C ALA A 808 -26.38 -4.98 -24.96
N GLU A 809 -25.45 -5.92 -25.17
CA GLU A 809 -25.74 -7.35 -25.16
C GLU A 809 -24.48 -8.20 -24.96
N ILE A 810 -24.62 -9.32 -24.24
CA ILE A 810 -23.63 -10.41 -24.21
C ILE A 810 -24.24 -11.63 -24.89
N LEU A 811 -23.82 -11.87 -26.12
CA LEU A 811 -24.21 -13.00 -26.96
C LEU A 811 -23.57 -14.29 -26.43
N ARG A 812 -24.36 -15.36 -26.35
CA ARG A 812 -23.93 -16.70 -25.90
C ARG A 812 -24.25 -17.73 -27.00
N PRO A 813 -23.48 -17.74 -28.09
CA PRO A 813 -23.71 -18.65 -29.21
C PRO A 813 -23.59 -20.12 -28.78
N ALA A 814 -24.33 -21.01 -29.45
CA ALA A 814 -24.30 -22.45 -29.19
C ALA A 814 -23.16 -23.18 -29.93
N THR A 815 -22.61 -22.58 -30.99
CA THR A 815 -21.57 -23.17 -31.84
C THR A 815 -20.48 -22.16 -32.19
N VAL A 816 -19.29 -22.65 -32.54
CA VAL A 816 -18.16 -21.82 -33.01
C VAL A 816 -18.53 -21.04 -34.28
N ALA A 817 -19.29 -21.65 -35.21
CA ALA A 817 -19.77 -20.98 -36.42
C ALA A 817 -20.67 -19.78 -36.10
N ALA A 818 -21.65 -19.96 -35.20
CA ALA A 818 -22.52 -18.87 -34.75
C ALA A 818 -21.74 -17.77 -34.01
N ALA A 819 -20.68 -18.13 -33.28
CA ALA A 819 -19.80 -17.16 -32.64
C ALA A 819 -19.04 -16.32 -33.66
N CYS A 820 -18.51 -16.92 -34.72
CA CYS A 820 -17.82 -16.21 -35.80
C CYS A 820 -18.76 -15.27 -36.56
N GLU A 821 -19.99 -15.72 -36.84
CA GLU A 821 -21.02 -14.90 -37.46
C GLU A 821 -21.36 -13.67 -36.59
N ALA A 822 -21.52 -13.86 -35.28
CA ALA A 822 -21.75 -12.76 -34.35
C ALA A 822 -20.57 -11.78 -34.29
N LEU A 823 -19.33 -12.28 -34.32
CA LEU A 823 -18.10 -11.48 -34.31
C LEU A 823 -17.90 -10.66 -35.59
N ALA A 824 -18.48 -11.09 -36.72
CA ALA A 824 -18.47 -10.30 -37.95
C ALA A 824 -19.32 -9.01 -37.85
N GLY A 825 -20.19 -8.91 -36.83
CA GLY A 825 -20.98 -7.71 -36.55
C GLY A 825 -20.13 -6.50 -36.16
N LYS A 826 -20.60 -5.30 -36.49
CA LYS A 826 -19.98 -4.04 -36.03
C LYS A 826 -20.04 -3.93 -34.50
N ASP A 827 -19.01 -3.33 -33.92
CA ASP A 827 -18.88 -3.06 -32.48
C ASP A 827 -19.02 -4.32 -31.60
N THR A 828 -18.64 -5.47 -32.14
CA THR A 828 -18.64 -6.75 -31.44
C THR A 828 -17.21 -7.18 -31.11
N ALA A 829 -16.99 -7.77 -29.93
CA ALA A 829 -15.72 -8.40 -29.58
C ALA A 829 -15.92 -9.71 -28.80
N ALA A 830 -14.97 -10.63 -28.92
CA ALA A 830 -14.98 -11.86 -28.13
C ALA A 830 -14.65 -11.56 -26.67
N ILE A 831 -15.31 -12.24 -25.74
CA ILE A 831 -15.00 -12.21 -24.31
C ILE A 831 -14.83 -13.63 -23.79
N GLY A 832 -13.64 -13.91 -23.26
CA GLY A 832 -13.31 -15.12 -22.54
C GLY A 832 -12.66 -14.76 -21.21
N GLY A 833 -12.64 -15.69 -20.26
CA GLY A 833 -11.94 -15.43 -19.01
C GLY A 833 -10.45 -15.22 -19.27
N GLY A 834 -9.83 -14.29 -18.55
CA GLY A 834 -8.45 -13.86 -18.78
C GLY A 834 -8.26 -12.77 -19.84
N THR A 835 -9.29 -12.46 -20.63
CA THR A 835 -9.27 -11.29 -21.53
C THR A 835 -9.39 -9.98 -20.76
N ASP A 836 -8.69 -8.95 -21.21
CA ASP A 836 -8.69 -7.62 -20.57
C ASP A 836 -9.88 -6.75 -20.99
N LEU A 837 -10.86 -7.27 -21.74
CA LEU A 837 -11.84 -6.43 -22.44
C LEU A 837 -12.69 -5.57 -21.50
N LEU A 838 -13.17 -6.13 -20.40
CA LEU A 838 -13.96 -5.38 -19.40
C LEU A 838 -13.12 -4.30 -18.72
N LEU A 839 -11.86 -4.61 -18.40
CA LEU A 839 -10.92 -3.65 -17.84
C LEU A 839 -10.60 -2.53 -18.84
N GLN A 840 -10.35 -2.88 -20.10
CA GLN A 840 -10.11 -1.93 -21.18
C GLN A 840 -11.30 -1.01 -21.41
N ARG A 841 -12.54 -1.53 -21.32
CA ARG A 841 -13.75 -0.70 -21.38
C ARG A 841 -13.83 0.29 -20.24
N ARG A 842 -13.58 -0.16 -19.00
CA ARG A 842 -13.49 0.73 -17.83
C ARG A 842 -12.43 1.82 -18.02
N GLN A 843 -11.31 1.48 -18.65
CA GLN A 843 -10.19 2.40 -18.94
C GLN A 843 -10.38 3.25 -20.21
N GLY A 844 -11.48 3.09 -20.95
CA GLY A 844 -11.72 3.79 -22.22
C GLY A 844 -10.72 3.44 -23.33
N LEU A 845 -10.25 2.18 -23.34
CA LEU A 845 -9.33 1.61 -24.33
C LEU A 845 -10.03 0.74 -25.37
N ALA A 846 -11.22 0.23 -25.05
CA ALA A 846 -12.08 -0.54 -25.94
C ALA A 846 -13.54 -0.15 -25.70
N GLU A 847 -14.39 -0.18 -26.71
CA GLU A 847 -15.81 0.23 -26.58
C GLU A 847 -16.81 -0.70 -27.32
N PRO A 848 -16.59 -2.03 -27.44
CA PRO A 848 -17.55 -2.87 -28.17
C PRO A 848 -18.91 -2.89 -27.46
N ALA A 849 -19.98 -2.53 -28.16
CA ALA A 849 -21.34 -2.52 -27.63
C ALA A 849 -21.88 -3.94 -27.39
N ARG A 850 -21.40 -4.92 -28.16
CA ARG A 850 -21.81 -6.33 -28.07
C ARG A 850 -20.59 -7.21 -27.75
N MET A 851 -20.79 -8.22 -26.93
CA MET A 851 -19.72 -9.17 -26.59
C MET A 851 -20.16 -10.59 -26.91
N VAL A 852 -19.27 -11.39 -27.49
CA VAL A 852 -19.51 -12.81 -27.78
C VAL A 852 -18.78 -13.65 -26.74
N SER A 853 -19.53 -14.27 -25.83
CA SER A 853 -18.95 -15.12 -24.79
C SER A 853 -18.42 -16.42 -25.38
N THR A 854 -17.14 -16.71 -25.14
CA THR A 854 -16.50 -17.96 -25.55
C THR A 854 -16.47 -19.01 -24.45
N ALA A 855 -16.82 -18.64 -23.21
CA ALA A 855 -16.60 -19.46 -22.01
C ALA A 855 -17.31 -20.83 -22.00
N ARG A 856 -18.40 -20.96 -22.77
CA ARG A 856 -19.25 -22.17 -22.80
C ARG A 856 -19.44 -22.74 -24.21
N LEU A 857 -18.60 -22.36 -25.16
CA LEU A 857 -18.68 -22.90 -26.52
C LEU A 857 -18.21 -24.36 -26.54
N PRO A 858 -19.07 -25.33 -26.95
CA PRO A 858 -18.66 -26.71 -27.12
C PRO A 858 -17.49 -26.83 -28.11
N GLY A 859 -16.54 -27.73 -27.85
CA GLY A 859 -15.33 -27.90 -28.68
C GLY A 859 -14.16 -26.98 -28.32
N LEU A 860 -14.38 -25.90 -27.55
CA LEU A 860 -13.30 -25.00 -27.11
C LEU A 860 -12.70 -25.38 -25.77
N ARG A 861 -13.27 -26.37 -25.07
CA ARG A 861 -12.81 -26.81 -23.73
C ARG A 861 -12.09 -28.16 -23.75
N ASP A 862 -11.99 -28.77 -24.91
CA ASP A 862 -11.44 -30.12 -25.03
C ASP A 862 -9.90 -30.06 -25.09
N ILE A 863 -9.26 -31.06 -24.50
CA ILE A 863 -7.84 -31.35 -24.66
C ILE A 863 -7.75 -32.68 -25.38
N ILE A 864 -7.24 -32.68 -26.61
CA ILE A 864 -7.24 -33.84 -27.51
C ILE A 864 -5.81 -34.26 -27.76
N GLU A 865 -5.49 -35.52 -27.45
CA GLU A 865 -4.27 -36.18 -27.92
C GLU A 865 -4.53 -36.78 -29.30
N GLU A 866 -3.70 -36.40 -30.26
CA GLU A 866 -3.80 -36.84 -31.65
C GLU A 866 -2.94 -38.10 -31.86
N ALA A 867 -3.26 -38.87 -32.90
CA ALA A 867 -2.55 -40.12 -33.20
C ALA A 867 -1.05 -39.93 -33.54
N ASP A 868 -0.65 -38.72 -33.94
CA ASP A 868 0.74 -38.35 -34.21
C ASP A 868 1.50 -37.94 -32.93
N GLY A 869 0.86 -38.00 -31.76
CA GLY A 869 1.43 -37.61 -30.48
C GLY A 869 1.33 -36.11 -30.18
N SER A 870 0.79 -35.30 -31.09
CA SER A 870 0.52 -33.89 -30.82
C SER A 870 -0.69 -33.70 -29.89
N VAL A 871 -0.70 -32.60 -29.14
CA VAL A 871 -1.80 -32.26 -28.22
C VAL A 871 -2.47 -30.99 -28.68
N VAL A 872 -3.80 -31.01 -28.82
CA VAL A 872 -4.62 -29.84 -29.13
C VAL A 872 -5.33 -29.37 -27.86
N ILE A 873 -5.01 -28.16 -27.42
CA ILE A 873 -5.59 -27.53 -26.23
C ILE A 873 -6.65 -26.52 -26.68
N GLY A 874 -7.91 -26.75 -26.32
CA GLY A 874 -9.01 -25.84 -26.64
C GLY A 874 -8.81 -24.42 -26.09
N ALA A 875 -9.27 -23.42 -26.84
CA ALA A 875 -9.09 -22.00 -26.52
C ALA A 875 -9.72 -21.56 -25.18
N ALA A 876 -10.79 -22.24 -24.75
CA ALA A 876 -11.54 -21.97 -23.52
C ALA A 876 -11.16 -22.91 -22.36
N VAL A 877 -10.17 -23.78 -22.53
CA VAL A 877 -9.52 -24.51 -21.42
C VAL A 877 -8.97 -23.48 -20.45
N THR A 878 -9.27 -23.67 -19.16
CA THR A 878 -8.84 -22.76 -18.10
C THR A 878 -7.39 -23.00 -17.73
N LEU A 879 -6.72 -22.00 -17.13
CA LEU A 879 -5.35 -22.16 -16.66
C LEU A 879 -5.25 -23.23 -15.56
N THR A 880 -6.29 -23.40 -14.74
CA THR A 880 -6.36 -24.50 -13.76
C THR A 880 -6.40 -25.86 -14.44
N GLU A 881 -7.25 -26.05 -15.46
CA GLU A 881 -7.29 -27.30 -16.23
C GLU A 881 -5.95 -27.57 -16.95
N VAL A 882 -5.24 -26.53 -17.40
CA VAL A 882 -3.87 -26.67 -17.94
C VAL A 882 -2.91 -27.19 -16.87
N ILE A 883 -2.95 -26.62 -15.66
CA ILE A 883 -2.09 -27.07 -14.55
C ILE A 883 -2.34 -28.54 -14.24
N GLU A 884 -3.61 -28.91 -14.05
CA GLU A 884 -4.00 -30.27 -13.68
C GLU A 884 -3.65 -31.30 -14.77
N ARG A 885 -3.84 -30.95 -16.05
CA ARG A 885 -3.61 -31.89 -17.16
C ARG A 885 -2.13 -32.07 -17.51
N PHE A 886 -1.33 -31.01 -17.38
CA PHE A 886 0.03 -30.95 -17.90
C PHE A 886 1.11 -30.94 -16.82
N ALA A 887 0.77 -31.06 -15.54
CA ALA A 887 1.74 -31.12 -14.44
C ALA A 887 2.87 -32.13 -14.72
N ASP A 888 2.52 -33.33 -15.20
CA ASP A 888 3.50 -34.38 -15.52
C ASP A 888 3.88 -34.42 -17.00
N ALA A 889 2.94 -34.11 -17.91
CA ALA A 889 3.14 -34.29 -19.34
C ALA A 889 3.94 -33.15 -19.99
N VAL A 890 3.71 -31.90 -19.55
CA VAL A 890 4.41 -30.70 -20.04
C VAL A 890 4.63 -29.74 -18.85
N PRO A 891 5.54 -30.08 -17.90
CA PRO A 891 5.65 -29.37 -16.63
C PRO A 891 5.84 -27.85 -16.77
N ALA A 892 6.67 -27.39 -17.71
CA ALA A 892 6.86 -25.96 -17.97
C ALA A 892 5.56 -25.20 -18.33
N LEU A 893 4.62 -25.86 -19.02
CA LEU A 893 3.34 -25.25 -19.36
C LEU A 893 2.44 -25.11 -18.11
N ALA A 894 2.42 -26.14 -17.26
CA ALA A 894 1.72 -26.11 -15.99
C ALA A 894 2.33 -25.07 -15.03
N GLU A 895 3.66 -24.97 -14.95
CA GLU A 895 4.37 -23.97 -14.14
C GLU A 895 4.07 -22.54 -14.60
N ALA A 896 4.14 -22.28 -15.91
CA ALA A 896 3.78 -20.97 -16.44
C ALA A 896 2.32 -20.62 -16.12
N ALA A 897 1.39 -21.57 -16.29
CA ALA A 897 -0.01 -21.40 -15.91
C ALA A 897 -0.17 -21.12 -14.40
N ALA A 898 0.53 -21.85 -13.53
CA ALA A 898 0.48 -21.68 -12.07
C ALA A 898 1.06 -20.34 -11.61
N SER A 899 2.04 -19.79 -12.33
CA SER A 899 2.67 -18.50 -12.05
C SER A 899 1.79 -17.28 -12.40
N ILE A 900 0.65 -17.50 -13.08
CA ILE A 900 -0.26 -16.44 -13.51
C ILE A 900 -1.34 -16.20 -12.44
N ALA A 901 -1.45 -14.97 -11.96
CA ALA A 901 -2.54 -14.47 -11.12
C ALA A 901 -2.82 -15.31 -9.86
N SER A 902 -3.99 -15.13 -9.23
CA SER A 902 -4.43 -15.95 -8.10
C SER A 902 -5.19 -17.21 -8.56
N PRO A 903 -5.35 -18.24 -7.72
CA PRO A 903 -6.15 -19.42 -8.05
C PRO A 903 -7.57 -19.08 -8.56
N GLN A 904 -8.23 -18.11 -7.94
CA GLN A 904 -9.58 -17.68 -8.34
C GLN A 904 -9.61 -17.11 -9.76
N ILE A 905 -8.57 -16.37 -10.15
CA ILE A 905 -8.46 -15.85 -11.52
C ILE A 905 -8.15 -16.99 -12.49
N ARG A 906 -7.28 -17.94 -12.14
CA ARG A 906 -6.92 -19.08 -13.00
C ARG A 906 -8.10 -20.00 -13.32
N ASN A 907 -9.03 -20.16 -12.38
CA ASN A 907 -10.26 -20.93 -12.58
C ASN A 907 -11.18 -20.34 -13.65
N ALA A 908 -11.04 -19.05 -13.96
CA ALA A 908 -11.78 -18.40 -15.03
C ALA A 908 -10.91 -18.11 -16.25
N ALA A 909 -9.63 -17.78 -16.06
CA ALA A 909 -8.70 -17.42 -17.12
C ALA A 909 -8.50 -18.59 -18.08
N THR A 910 -8.60 -18.31 -19.38
CA THR A 910 -8.50 -19.32 -20.44
C THR A 910 -7.18 -19.20 -21.19
N VAL A 911 -6.77 -20.26 -21.90
CA VAL A 911 -5.56 -20.27 -22.75
C VAL A 911 -5.60 -19.12 -23.76
N ALA A 912 -6.68 -19.00 -24.55
CA ALA A 912 -6.81 -17.89 -25.50
C ALA A 912 -6.94 -16.53 -24.80
N GLY A 913 -7.63 -16.48 -23.65
CA GLY A 913 -7.73 -15.26 -22.86
C GLY A 913 -6.37 -14.72 -22.41
N ASN A 914 -5.47 -15.59 -21.97
CA ASN A 914 -4.10 -15.22 -21.59
C ASN A 914 -3.27 -14.77 -22.81
N LEU A 915 -3.33 -15.51 -23.93
CA LEU A 915 -2.62 -15.15 -25.16
C LEU A 915 -3.05 -13.79 -25.72
N LEU A 916 -4.33 -13.44 -25.57
CA LEU A 916 -4.93 -12.21 -26.09
C LEU A 916 -5.01 -11.08 -25.06
N GLN A 917 -4.17 -11.12 -24.01
CA GLN A 917 -4.05 -10.04 -23.05
C GLN A 917 -3.46 -8.77 -23.68
N ALA A 918 -3.88 -7.64 -23.14
CA ALA A 918 -3.41 -6.34 -23.61
C ALA A 918 -2.14 -5.88 -22.88
N LYS A 919 -1.36 -5.04 -23.57
CA LYS A 919 -0.13 -4.38 -23.10
C LYS A 919 -0.14 -3.93 -21.64
N ARG A 920 0.80 -4.42 -20.84
CA ARG A 920 1.01 -3.98 -19.45
C ARG A 920 2.02 -2.83 -19.38
N CYS A 921 1.59 -1.65 -19.83
CA CYS A 921 2.36 -0.41 -19.72
C CYS A 921 1.62 0.59 -18.85
N TRP A 922 2.33 1.18 -17.87
CA TRP A 922 1.79 2.18 -16.94
C TRP A 922 1.05 3.29 -17.68
N PHE A 923 1.69 3.88 -18.69
CA PHE A 923 1.16 5.04 -19.40
C PHE A 923 -0.03 4.69 -20.29
N PHE A 924 0.00 3.52 -20.92
CA PHE A 924 -1.09 3.06 -21.78
C PHE A 924 -2.38 2.88 -20.97
N ARG A 925 -2.27 2.27 -19.78
CA ARG A 925 -3.43 1.95 -18.93
C ARG A 925 -3.90 3.13 -18.09
N ASN A 926 -3.01 4.04 -17.69
CA ASN A 926 -3.32 5.16 -16.81
C ASN A 926 -3.49 6.49 -17.56
N ASP A 927 -4.19 6.44 -18.70
CA ASP A 927 -4.77 7.64 -19.32
C ASP A 927 -3.76 8.73 -19.78
N PHE A 928 -2.51 8.33 -20.02
CA PHE A 928 -1.60 9.17 -20.78
C PHE A 928 -1.94 9.11 -22.27
N PRO A 929 -1.87 10.23 -23.00
CA PRO A 929 -2.08 10.24 -24.44
C PRO A 929 -0.82 9.73 -25.16
N CYS A 930 -0.41 8.50 -24.87
CA CYS A 930 0.81 7.91 -25.38
C CYS A 930 0.67 7.49 -26.85
N TYR A 931 1.80 7.24 -27.51
CA TYR A 931 1.88 6.79 -28.90
C TYR A 931 0.86 5.68 -29.27
N LYS A 932 0.70 4.65 -28.42
CA LYS A 932 -0.23 3.54 -28.70
C LYS A 932 -1.70 3.92 -28.52
N ARG A 933 -2.00 4.83 -27.59
CA ARG A 933 -3.37 5.25 -27.29
C ARG A 933 -3.85 6.33 -28.27
N ASN A 934 -3.00 7.30 -28.56
CA ASN A 934 -3.38 8.53 -29.26
C ASN A 934 -2.80 8.63 -30.68
N GLY A 935 -1.87 7.74 -31.06
CA GLY A 935 -1.37 7.61 -32.42
C GLY A 935 0.03 8.21 -32.64
N VAL A 936 0.42 8.27 -33.93
CA VAL A 936 1.80 8.53 -34.36
C VAL A 936 2.34 9.93 -34.06
N LEU A 937 1.49 10.86 -33.64
CA LEU A 937 1.93 12.21 -33.25
C LEU A 937 2.18 12.35 -31.74
N SER A 938 1.85 11.33 -30.95
CA SER A 938 2.07 11.35 -29.51
C SER A 938 3.40 10.70 -29.09
N PRO A 939 4.01 11.16 -27.99
CA PRO A 939 5.25 10.56 -27.50
C PRO A 939 5.00 9.23 -26.78
N CYS A 940 6.08 8.48 -26.55
CA CYS A 940 6.08 7.37 -25.60
C CYS A 940 6.57 7.86 -24.24
N TYR A 941 5.67 7.95 -23.26
CA TYR A 941 5.99 8.44 -21.92
C TYR A 941 6.94 7.53 -21.14
N ALA A 942 7.01 6.23 -21.48
CA ALA A 942 7.97 5.31 -20.87
C ALA A 942 9.44 5.69 -21.08
N ILE A 943 9.76 6.50 -22.10
CA ILE A 943 11.15 6.90 -22.36
C ILE A 943 11.67 7.87 -21.29
N LEU A 944 10.82 8.77 -20.77
CA LEU A 944 11.20 9.75 -19.75
C LEU A 944 10.60 9.46 -18.37
N GLY A 945 9.53 8.66 -18.28
CA GLY A 945 8.92 8.23 -17.02
C GLY A 945 9.51 6.91 -16.50
N ASP A 946 8.83 6.30 -15.52
CA ASP A 946 9.25 5.01 -14.97
C ASP A 946 9.16 3.88 -16.01
N HIS A 947 10.26 3.14 -16.15
CA HIS A 947 10.38 2.04 -17.11
C HIS A 947 11.05 0.80 -16.54
N ARG A 948 11.23 0.74 -15.21
CA ARG A 948 12.08 -0.29 -14.56
C ARG A 948 11.63 -1.72 -14.86
N PHE A 949 10.34 -2.00 -14.77
CA PHE A 949 9.84 -3.39 -14.75
C PHE A 949 9.19 -3.84 -16.07
N TYR A 950 8.09 -3.21 -16.49
CA TYR A 950 7.25 -3.73 -17.58
C TYR A 950 7.54 -3.15 -18.98
N HIS A 951 8.78 -2.76 -19.23
CA HIS A 951 9.21 -2.20 -20.53
C HIS A 951 10.36 -2.98 -21.15
N ALA A 952 10.45 -2.91 -22.47
CA ALA A 952 11.41 -3.64 -23.28
C ALA A 952 12.84 -3.18 -22.99
N ALA A 953 13.74 -4.14 -22.83
CA ALA A 953 15.18 -3.94 -22.79
C ALA A 953 15.85 -4.44 -24.09
N VAL A 954 15.17 -5.31 -24.83
CA VAL A 954 15.57 -5.83 -26.14
C VAL A 954 14.52 -5.47 -27.18
N ASP A 955 14.95 -5.20 -28.40
CA ASP A 955 14.10 -4.88 -29.56
C ASP A 955 12.98 -3.83 -29.38
N GLY A 956 13.09 -2.97 -28.36
CA GLY A 956 12.19 -1.85 -28.10
C GLY A 956 11.86 -1.02 -29.35
N HIS A 957 10.56 -0.83 -29.58
CA HIS A 957 10.01 -0.02 -30.68
C HIS A 957 9.90 1.46 -30.25
N ARG A 958 9.20 2.31 -31.02
CA ARG A 958 8.68 3.59 -30.51
C ARG A 958 7.80 3.40 -29.26
N CYS A 959 7.13 2.26 -29.15
CA CYS A 959 6.46 1.83 -27.92
C CYS A 959 7.40 0.90 -27.16
N GLN A 960 7.59 1.16 -25.88
CA GLN A 960 8.47 0.35 -25.01
C GLN A 960 7.71 -0.72 -24.23
N ALA A 961 6.41 -0.92 -24.46
CA ALA A 961 5.67 -1.98 -23.79
C ALA A 961 6.18 -3.36 -24.22
N VAL A 962 5.84 -4.39 -23.44
CA VAL A 962 6.14 -5.80 -23.73
C VAL A 962 4.87 -6.63 -23.85
N THR A 963 4.98 -7.82 -24.43
CA THR A 963 3.89 -8.81 -24.41
C THR A 963 3.76 -9.40 -23.00
N PRO A 964 2.56 -9.41 -22.40
CA PRO A 964 2.37 -9.81 -21.01
C PRO A 964 2.10 -11.30 -20.78
N SER A 965 2.05 -12.12 -21.83
CA SER A 965 1.64 -13.54 -21.74
C SER A 965 2.83 -14.44 -21.42
N ASP A 966 2.82 -15.02 -20.22
CA ASP A 966 3.77 -16.06 -19.82
C ASP A 966 3.56 -17.34 -20.66
N LEU A 967 2.31 -17.70 -20.95
CA LEU A 967 2.00 -18.85 -21.83
C LEU A 967 2.61 -18.69 -23.22
N ALA A 968 2.55 -17.50 -23.82
CA ALA A 968 3.14 -17.26 -25.12
C ALA A 968 4.66 -17.54 -25.14
N THR A 969 5.34 -17.34 -24.01
CA THR A 969 6.77 -17.60 -23.86
C THR A 969 7.05 -19.10 -23.92
N VAL A 970 6.34 -19.90 -23.11
CA VAL A 970 6.51 -21.37 -23.09
C VAL A 970 6.03 -22.00 -24.39
N LEU A 971 4.87 -21.59 -24.89
CA LEU A 971 4.32 -22.10 -26.14
C LEU A 971 5.25 -21.85 -27.33
N ALA A 972 5.96 -20.72 -27.35
CA ALA A 972 6.98 -20.44 -28.36
C ALA A 972 8.22 -21.34 -28.21
N ALA A 973 8.61 -21.70 -26.98
CA ALA A 973 9.68 -22.68 -26.76
C ALA A 973 9.26 -24.12 -27.12
N LEU A 974 7.96 -24.38 -27.26
CA LEU A 974 7.40 -25.67 -27.68
C LEU A 974 6.96 -25.68 -29.16
N ASP A 975 7.33 -24.65 -29.94
CA ASP A 975 6.94 -24.48 -31.35
C ASP A 975 5.40 -24.61 -31.57
N ALA A 976 4.60 -24.17 -30.59
CA ALA A 976 3.15 -24.31 -30.64
C ALA A 976 2.51 -23.53 -31.80
N VAL A 977 1.34 -23.99 -32.23
CA VAL A 977 0.58 -23.41 -33.35
C VAL A 977 -0.81 -23.02 -32.88
N VAL A 978 -1.20 -21.77 -33.10
CA VAL A 978 -2.54 -21.27 -32.81
C VAL A 978 -3.46 -21.58 -33.98
N GLU A 979 -4.59 -22.24 -33.70
CA GLU A 979 -5.60 -22.59 -34.70
C GLU A 979 -6.80 -21.62 -34.61
N LEU A 980 -7.24 -21.12 -35.76
CA LEU A 980 -8.40 -20.25 -35.91
C LEU A 980 -9.61 -21.02 -36.43
N ALA A 981 -10.81 -20.50 -36.16
CA ALA A 981 -12.07 -21.10 -36.59
C ALA A 981 -12.22 -21.30 -38.11
N ASP A 982 -11.48 -20.54 -38.91
CA ASP A 982 -11.47 -20.66 -40.38
C ASP A 982 -10.40 -21.63 -40.91
N GLY A 983 -9.73 -22.37 -40.02
CA GLY A 983 -8.70 -23.35 -40.35
C GLY A 983 -7.29 -22.78 -40.52
N ARG A 984 -7.10 -21.45 -40.43
CA ARG A 984 -5.75 -20.87 -40.41
C ARG A 984 -4.97 -21.36 -39.20
N ARG A 985 -3.68 -21.64 -39.42
CA ARG A 985 -2.70 -22.03 -38.43
C ARG A 985 -1.59 -20.99 -38.38
N ILE A 986 -1.33 -20.45 -37.19
CA ILE A 986 -0.36 -19.37 -36.97
C ILE A 986 0.68 -19.87 -35.97
N PRO A 987 1.96 -19.98 -36.34
CA PRO A 987 3.02 -20.24 -35.37
C PRO A 987 2.95 -19.21 -34.25
N ILE A 988 3.04 -19.64 -32.99
CA ILE A 988 2.86 -18.73 -31.84
C ILE A 988 3.86 -17.55 -31.85
N GLY A 989 5.07 -17.76 -32.38
CA GLY A 989 6.07 -16.70 -32.57
C GLY A 989 5.66 -15.62 -33.58
N GLU A 990 4.74 -15.94 -34.50
CA GLU A 990 4.18 -15.02 -35.50
C GLU A 990 2.82 -14.44 -35.08
N LEU A 991 2.24 -14.92 -33.97
CA LEU A 991 0.97 -14.40 -33.47
C LEU A 991 1.08 -12.90 -33.14
N TYR A 992 2.21 -12.47 -32.57
CA TYR A 992 2.41 -11.10 -32.10
C TYR A 992 3.14 -10.25 -33.13
N SER A 993 2.55 -9.12 -33.49
CA SER A 993 3.16 -8.09 -34.35
C SER A 993 3.79 -6.93 -33.57
N GLY A 994 3.60 -6.92 -32.25
CA GLY A 994 4.07 -5.91 -31.32
C GLY A 994 3.65 -6.23 -29.89
N PRO A 995 3.88 -5.32 -28.93
CA PRO A 995 3.60 -5.59 -27.51
C PRO A 995 2.13 -5.89 -27.31
N GLY A 996 1.77 -7.14 -26.99
CA GLY A 996 0.37 -7.56 -26.84
C GLY A 996 -0.53 -7.25 -28.05
N GLU A 997 0.05 -7.07 -29.24
CA GLU A 997 -0.68 -6.83 -30.48
C GLU A 997 -0.57 -8.06 -31.34
N THR A 998 -1.71 -8.61 -31.75
CA THR A 998 -1.74 -9.84 -32.54
C THR A 998 -1.99 -9.56 -34.02
N VAL A 999 -1.69 -10.53 -34.87
CA VAL A 999 -2.03 -10.51 -36.30
C VAL A 999 -3.52 -10.84 -36.57
N LEU A 1000 -4.28 -11.10 -35.50
CA LEU A 1000 -5.70 -11.46 -35.59
C LEU A 1000 -6.55 -10.28 -36.05
N LYS A 1001 -7.50 -10.57 -36.94
CA LYS A 1001 -8.55 -9.62 -37.36
C LYS A 1001 -9.69 -9.62 -36.34
N ALA A 1002 -10.54 -8.60 -36.39
CA ALA A 1002 -11.66 -8.45 -35.44
C ALA A 1002 -12.64 -9.65 -35.43
N ALA A 1003 -12.83 -10.31 -36.57
CA ALA A 1003 -13.70 -11.49 -36.70
C ALA A 1003 -12.96 -12.83 -36.47
N ASP A 1004 -11.64 -12.80 -36.22
CA ASP A 1004 -10.87 -14.03 -36.00
C ASP A 1004 -11.17 -14.57 -34.60
N LEU A 1005 -11.50 -15.86 -34.53
CA LEU A 1005 -11.71 -16.57 -33.27
C LEU A 1005 -10.65 -17.66 -33.14
N VAL A 1006 -9.86 -17.59 -32.07
CA VAL A 1006 -8.94 -18.67 -31.67
C VAL A 1006 -9.77 -19.83 -31.14
N VAL A 1007 -9.56 -21.02 -31.69
CA VAL A 1007 -10.29 -22.23 -31.28
C VAL A 1007 -9.43 -23.22 -30.50
N ALA A 1008 -8.13 -23.27 -30.78
CA ALA A 1008 -7.21 -24.14 -30.06
C ALA A 1008 -5.75 -23.68 -30.19
N VAL A 1009 -4.88 -24.28 -29.37
CA VAL A 1009 -3.43 -24.23 -29.48
C VAL A 1009 -2.92 -25.67 -29.60
N ARG A 1010 -2.22 -25.97 -30.69
CA ARG A 1010 -1.61 -27.29 -30.95
C ARG A 1010 -0.16 -27.30 -30.47
N LEU A 1011 0.18 -28.26 -29.63
CA LEU A 1011 1.53 -28.61 -29.20
C LEU A 1011 2.04 -29.76 -30.08
N PRO A 1012 3.00 -29.53 -30.99
CA PRO A 1012 3.47 -30.57 -31.90
C PRO A 1012 4.24 -31.69 -31.17
N GLU A 1013 5.07 -31.34 -30.19
CA GLU A 1013 5.93 -32.27 -29.46
C GLU A 1013 5.77 -32.04 -27.95
N PRO A 1014 4.67 -32.50 -27.32
CA PRO A 1014 4.45 -32.29 -25.88
C PRO A 1014 5.55 -32.94 -25.02
N GLY A 1015 6.15 -34.05 -25.46
CA GLY A 1015 7.24 -34.73 -24.75
C GLY A 1015 8.61 -34.05 -24.83
N ARG A 1016 8.70 -32.86 -25.47
CA ARG A 1016 9.94 -32.09 -25.56
C ARG A 1016 10.29 -31.50 -24.19
N ALA A 1017 11.49 -31.78 -23.70
CA ALA A 1017 11.95 -31.25 -22.41
C ALA A 1017 11.96 -29.72 -22.44
N CYS A 1018 11.28 -29.09 -21.50
CA CYS A 1018 11.11 -27.65 -21.43
C CYS A 1018 11.07 -27.21 -19.97
N VAL A 1019 11.71 -26.08 -19.67
CA VAL A 1019 11.68 -25.42 -18.36
C VAL A 1019 11.20 -23.99 -18.53
N PHE A 1020 10.44 -23.49 -17.55
CA PHE A 1020 10.02 -22.09 -17.47
C PHE A 1020 10.53 -21.44 -16.18
N GLU A 1021 11.07 -20.24 -16.30
CA GLU A 1021 11.58 -19.42 -15.21
C GLU A 1021 11.04 -18.00 -15.33
N LYS A 1022 10.68 -17.39 -14.21
CA LYS A 1022 10.06 -16.06 -14.15
C LYS A 1022 10.59 -15.27 -12.97
N LEU A 1023 10.91 -14.01 -13.23
CA LEU A 1023 11.15 -12.99 -12.22
C LEU A 1023 9.98 -12.00 -12.22
N ALA A 1024 9.41 -11.77 -11.04
CA ALA A 1024 8.29 -10.88 -10.80
C ALA A 1024 8.53 -10.07 -9.52
N LEU A 1025 7.74 -9.02 -9.27
CA LEU A 1025 7.83 -8.26 -8.02
C LEU A 1025 7.09 -8.93 -6.86
N TYR A 1026 6.12 -9.80 -7.16
CA TYR A 1026 5.32 -10.55 -6.21
C TYR A 1026 4.64 -11.74 -6.90
N ALA A 1027 4.19 -12.73 -6.13
CA ALA A 1027 3.58 -13.96 -6.59
C ALA A 1027 2.33 -13.67 -7.41
N GLY A 1028 2.25 -14.18 -8.64
CA GLY A 1028 1.12 -13.98 -9.55
C GLY A 1028 1.08 -12.59 -10.22
N ASP A 1029 2.15 -11.80 -10.18
CA ASP A 1029 2.33 -10.59 -11.00
C ASP A 1029 2.65 -10.93 -12.47
N PHE A 1030 2.70 -9.93 -13.33
CA PHE A 1030 3.33 -10.02 -14.65
C PHE A 1030 4.84 -10.17 -14.51
N ALA A 1031 5.45 -10.91 -15.43
CA ALA A 1031 6.90 -11.03 -15.48
C ALA A 1031 7.56 -9.66 -15.68
N ALA A 1032 8.57 -9.36 -14.87
CA ALA A 1032 9.57 -8.36 -15.23
C ALA A 1032 10.48 -8.95 -16.32
N VAL A 1033 10.89 -10.21 -16.17
CA VAL A 1033 11.58 -11.02 -17.17
C VAL A 1033 11.13 -12.47 -16.99
N ALA A 1034 10.93 -13.21 -18.09
CA ALA A 1034 10.72 -14.65 -18.05
C ALA A 1034 11.52 -15.32 -19.16
N VAL A 1035 11.84 -16.60 -19.00
CA VAL A 1035 12.52 -17.41 -20.01
C VAL A 1035 11.90 -18.80 -20.06
N ALA A 1036 11.75 -19.33 -21.28
CA ALA A 1036 11.49 -20.74 -21.51
C ALA A 1036 12.64 -21.32 -22.34
N ALA A 1037 13.22 -22.43 -21.87
CA ALA A 1037 14.29 -23.14 -22.55
C ALA A 1037 13.85 -24.58 -22.79
N SER A 1038 14.01 -25.07 -24.02
CA SER A 1038 13.64 -26.43 -24.38
C SER A 1038 14.67 -27.10 -25.28
N SER A 1039 14.78 -28.42 -25.17
CA SER A 1039 15.67 -29.28 -25.95
C SER A 1039 14.99 -30.63 -26.19
N ARG A 1040 15.29 -31.31 -27.29
CA ARG A 1040 14.80 -32.69 -27.54
C ARG A 1040 15.61 -33.76 -26.80
N SER A 1041 16.81 -33.41 -26.36
CA SER A 1041 17.71 -34.29 -25.59
C SER A 1041 18.19 -33.59 -24.32
N GLY A 1042 18.35 -34.36 -23.24
CA GLY A 1042 18.97 -33.90 -21.99
C GLY A 1042 20.50 -34.03 -21.94
N GLU A 1043 21.12 -34.78 -22.86
CA GLU A 1043 22.59 -34.95 -22.89
C GLU A 1043 23.31 -33.88 -23.71
N ARG A 1044 22.61 -33.38 -24.74
CA ARG A 1044 23.10 -32.36 -25.66
C ARG A 1044 21.98 -31.40 -26.01
N TRP A 1045 22.36 -30.20 -26.41
CA TRP A 1045 21.42 -29.25 -27.01
C TRP A 1045 20.98 -29.74 -28.39
N ASP A 1046 19.92 -30.54 -28.43
CA ASP A 1046 19.28 -31.01 -29.66
C ASP A 1046 18.07 -30.12 -29.99
N ASP A 1047 18.16 -29.48 -31.16
CA ASP A 1047 17.18 -28.51 -31.66
C ASP A 1047 16.75 -27.44 -30.62
N PRO A 1048 17.65 -26.76 -29.90
CA PRO A 1048 17.28 -25.89 -28.78
C PRO A 1048 16.25 -24.80 -29.14
N ARG A 1049 15.37 -24.45 -28.19
CA ARG A 1049 14.53 -23.24 -28.24
C ARG A 1049 14.74 -22.43 -26.99
N ILE A 1050 15.15 -21.17 -27.14
CA ILE A 1050 15.37 -20.25 -26.03
C ILE A 1050 14.51 -19.01 -26.28
N VAL A 1051 13.49 -18.81 -25.45
CA VAL A 1051 12.52 -17.73 -25.63
C VAL A 1051 12.41 -16.88 -24.38
N PHE A 1052 12.60 -15.57 -24.54
CA PHE A 1052 12.36 -14.59 -23.47
C PHE A 1052 10.97 -13.96 -23.56
N GLY A 1053 10.28 -13.95 -22.42
CA GLY A 1053 9.08 -13.18 -22.15
C GLY A 1053 9.40 -11.87 -21.45
N ALA A 1054 8.52 -10.86 -21.60
CA ALA A 1054 8.63 -9.55 -20.95
C ALA A 1054 9.95 -8.76 -21.15
N LEU A 1055 10.87 -9.24 -21.99
CA LEU A 1055 12.15 -8.58 -22.28
C LEU A 1055 12.08 -7.74 -23.57
N ALA A 1056 11.21 -8.13 -24.50
CA ALA A 1056 11.03 -7.52 -25.82
C ALA A 1056 9.54 -7.28 -26.14
N PRO A 1057 9.22 -6.52 -27.21
CA PRO A 1057 7.84 -6.25 -27.57
C PRO A 1057 7.07 -7.49 -28.05
N THR A 1058 7.73 -8.58 -28.40
CA THR A 1058 7.11 -9.89 -28.68
C THR A 1058 7.89 -10.96 -27.91
N PRO A 1059 7.34 -12.17 -27.69
CA PRO A 1059 8.15 -13.29 -27.21
C PRO A 1059 9.40 -13.42 -28.09
N TRP A 1060 10.58 -13.24 -27.48
CA TRP A 1060 11.82 -13.10 -28.23
C TRP A 1060 12.57 -14.41 -28.23
N ARG A 1061 12.51 -15.09 -29.37
CA ARG A 1061 13.28 -16.30 -29.64
C ARG A 1061 14.73 -15.94 -29.98
N VAL A 1062 15.67 -16.49 -29.23
CA VAL A 1062 17.09 -16.13 -29.30
C VAL A 1062 17.82 -17.08 -30.25
N THR A 1063 17.52 -16.95 -31.55
CA THR A 1063 18.01 -17.89 -32.57
C THR A 1063 19.54 -17.96 -32.69
N GLY A 1064 20.25 -16.87 -32.37
CA GLY A 1064 21.72 -16.87 -32.35
C GLY A 1064 22.29 -17.76 -31.23
N ALA A 1065 21.67 -17.72 -30.04
CA ALA A 1065 22.02 -18.63 -28.95
C ALA A 1065 21.63 -20.08 -29.27
N GLU A 1066 20.46 -20.30 -29.86
CA GLU A 1066 20.04 -21.64 -30.33
C GLU A 1066 21.07 -22.24 -31.30
N ALA A 1067 21.52 -21.47 -32.29
CA ALA A 1067 22.51 -21.90 -33.25
C ALA A 1067 23.89 -22.17 -32.62
N ALA A 1068 24.29 -21.37 -31.62
CA ALA A 1068 25.55 -21.56 -30.91
C ALA A 1068 25.54 -22.81 -30.00
N LEU A 1069 24.37 -23.19 -29.48
CA LEU A 1069 24.21 -24.34 -28.60
C LEU A 1069 24.00 -25.64 -29.37
N ALA A 1070 23.38 -25.60 -30.55
CA ALA A 1070 23.01 -26.80 -31.30
C ALA A 1070 24.16 -27.82 -31.45
N GLY A 1071 23.94 -29.05 -30.98
CA GLY A 1071 24.90 -30.16 -31.02
C GLY A 1071 25.98 -30.14 -29.94
N THR A 1072 26.07 -29.09 -29.12
CA THR A 1072 27.03 -28.98 -28.02
C THR A 1072 26.56 -29.80 -26.80
N PRO A 1073 27.49 -30.22 -25.90
CA PRO A 1073 27.13 -30.83 -24.62
C PRO A 1073 26.22 -29.93 -23.79
N PHE A 1074 25.28 -30.54 -23.07
CA PHE A 1074 24.36 -29.79 -22.24
C PHE A 1074 25.09 -29.16 -21.03
N ALA A 1075 24.99 -27.83 -20.88
CA ALA A 1075 25.60 -27.08 -19.79
C ALA A 1075 24.91 -25.71 -19.59
N ALA A 1076 24.51 -25.41 -18.35
CA ALA A 1076 23.88 -24.13 -17.98
C ALA A 1076 24.79 -22.92 -18.26
N SER A 1077 26.09 -23.07 -17.99
CA SER A 1077 27.10 -22.03 -18.29
C SER A 1077 27.25 -21.75 -19.79
N ALA A 1078 27.07 -22.78 -20.64
CA ALA A 1078 27.09 -22.60 -22.09
C ALA A 1078 25.84 -21.82 -22.56
N LEU A 1079 24.66 -22.12 -22.01
CA LEU A 1079 23.44 -21.35 -22.27
C LEU A 1079 23.60 -19.89 -21.83
N ARG A 1080 24.09 -19.66 -20.61
CA ARG A 1080 24.40 -18.32 -20.09
C ARG A 1080 25.31 -17.55 -21.04
N ALA A 1081 26.43 -18.15 -21.46
CA ALA A 1081 27.39 -17.51 -22.35
C ALA A 1081 26.80 -17.17 -23.73
N ALA A 1082 26.05 -18.11 -24.33
CA ALA A 1082 25.39 -17.90 -25.62
C ALA A 1082 24.34 -16.77 -25.54
N VAL A 1083 23.54 -16.75 -24.48
CA VAL A 1083 22.56 -15.69 -24.21
C VAL A 1083 23.24 -14.34 -23.96
N ASP A 1084 24.35 -14.28 -23.23
CA ASP A 1084 25.05 -13.02 -22.95
C ASP A 1084 25.60 -12.34 -24.21
N VAL A 1085 26.07 -13.14 -25.19
CA VAL A 1085 26.45 -12.63 -26.52
C VAL A 1085 25.26 -11.95 -27.19
N GLU A 1086 24.11 -12.61 -27.19
CA GLU A 1086 22.88 -12.12 -27.82
C GLU A 1086 22.30 -10.90 -27.09
N LEU A 1087 22.29 -10.88 -25.76
CA LEU A 1087 21.86 -9.71 -24.97
C LEU A 1087 22.78 -8.52 -25.19
N THR A 1088 24.07 -8.73 -25.37
CA THR A 1088 25.03 -7.67 -25.74
C THR A 1088 24.80 -7.18 -27.17
N ALA A 1089 24.52 -8.11 -28.09
CA ALA A 1089 24.30 -7.84 -29.51
C ALA A 1089 22.91 -7.28 -29.83
N HIS A 1090 21.89 -7.51 -28.98
CA HIS A 1090 20.49 -7.12 -29.18
C HIS A 1090 19.85 -6.27 -28.06
N GLY A 1091 20.48 -6.10 -26.89
CA GLY A 1091 20.01 -5.21 -25.83
C GLY A 1091 20.17 -3.73 -26.14
N HIS A 1092 19.11 -2.94 -25.92
CA HIS A 1092 19.10 -1.48 -25.96
C HIS A 1092 18.15 -0.94 -24.89
N PRO A 1093 18.53 -1.15 -23.62
CA PRO A 1093 17.71 -0.76 -22.49
C PRO A 1093 17.57 0.76 -22.40
N LEU A 1094 16.54 1.20 -21.70
CA LEU A 1094 16.49 2.53 -21.11
C LEU A 1094 17.29 2.53 -19.80
N PRO A 1095 17.76 3.69 -19.30
CA PRO A 1095 18.69 3.75 -18.18
C PRO A 1095 18.25 2.96 -16.93
N GLY A 1096 16.97 3.02 -16.58
CA GLY A 1096 16.41 2.35 -15.40
C GLY A 1096 16.02 0.88 -15.61
N ASN A 1097 16.15 0.31 -16.81
CA ASN A 1097 15.81 -1.10 -17.04
C ASN A 1097 16.95 -1.94 -17.62
N ALA A 1098 18.19 -1.45 -17.58
CA ALA A 1098 19.38 -2.18 -18.03
C ALA A 1098 19.60 -3.48 -17.25
N TRP A 1099 19.32 -3.47 -15.95
CA TRP A 1099 19.38 -4.64 -15.05
C TRP A 1099 18.60 -5.86 -15.58
N LYS A 1100 17.56 -5.65 -16.40
CA LYS A 1100 16.76 -6.74 -16.98
C LYS A 1100 17.59 -7.66 -17.86
N LEU A 1101 18.68 -7.17 -18.46
CA LEU A 1101 19.59 -8.00 -19.24
C LEU A 1101 20.39 -8.94 -18.35
N ASP A 1102 20.85 -8.48 -17.19
CA ASP A 1102 21.54 -9.32 -16.22
C ASP A 1102 20.59 -10.35 -15.60
N ALA A 1103 19.38 -9.92 -15.22
CA ALA A 1103 18.32 -10.82 -14.77
C ALA A 1103 17.94 -11.85 -15.84
N ALA A 1104 17.83 -11.46 -17.11
CA ALA A 1104 17.54 -12.40 -18.22
C ALA A 1104 18.63 -13.46 -18.36
N ALA A 1105 19.89 -13.05 -18.29
CA ALA A 1105 21.02 -13.97 -18.35
C ALA A 1105 21.04 -14.93 -17.14
N GLY A 1106 20.76 -14.40 -15.94
CA GLY A 1106 20.62 -15.19 -14.71
C GLY A 1106 19.49 -16.20 -14.76
N LEU A 1107 18.32 -15.79 -15.24
CA LEU A 1107 17.17 -16.69 -15.43
C LEU A 1107 17.48 -17.79 -16.46
N ALA A 1108 18.17 -17.47 -17.56
CA ALA A 1108 18.57 -18.47 -18.54
C ALA A 1108 19.52 -19.52 -17.94
N GLU A 1109 20.44 -19.09 -17.07
CA GLU A 1109 21.31 -20.00 -16.32
C GLU A 1109 20.50 -20.94 -15.41
N ARG A 1110 19.54 -20.41 -14.63
CA ARG A 1110 18.61 -21.24 -13.81
C ARG A 1110 17.83 -22.23 -14.65
N ALA A 1111 17.30 -21.77 -15.79
CA ALA A 1111 16.55 -22.63 -16.71
C ALA A 1111 17.44 -23.76 -17.26
N GLY A 1112 18.70 -23.45 -17.57
CA GLY A 1112 19.70 -24.45 -17.96
C GLY A 1112 19.99 -25.47 -16.86
N GLU A 1113 20.15 -25.05 -15.61
CA GLU A 1113 20.39 -25.95 -14.48
C GLU A 1113 19.23 -26.92 -14.27
N ARG A 1114 17.99 -26.42 -14.30
CA ARG A 1114 16.78 -27.25 -14.17
C ARG A 1114 16.59 -28.17 -15.35
N LEU A 1115 16.88 -27.72 -16.57
CA LEU A 1115 16.74 -28.53 -17.78
C LEU A 1115 17.82 -29.64 -17.86
N ALA A 1116 18.95 -29.50 -17.15
CA ALA A 1116 19.91 -30.60 -16.98
C ALA A 1116 19.42 -31.69 -16.02
N GLY A 1117 18.51 -31.34 -15.10
CA GLY A 1117 17.94 -32.27 -14.11
C GLY A 1117 16.60 -32.89 -14.51
N ALA A 1118 15.99 -32.40 -15.60
CA ALA A 1118 14.74 -32.87 -16.19
C ALA A 1118 15.02 -33.80 -17.38
#